data_AF-A0A0D6KFF5-F1
#
_entry.id   AF-A0A0D6KFF5-F1
#
_cell.length_a   1.000
_cell.length_b   1.000
_cell.length_c   1.000
_cell.angle_alpha   90.00
_cell.angle_beta   90.00
_cell.angle_gamma   90.00
#
_symmetry.space_group_name_H-M   'P 1'
#
loop_
_entity.id
_entity.type
_entity.pdbx_description
1 polymer ?
#
loop_
_entity_poly.entity_id
_entity_poly.type
_entity_poly.pdbx_seq_one_letter_code
_entity_poly.pdbx_strand_id
1 'polypeptide(L)'
;MALAILEFLESYGQKSRFRVNLGTTNRFYCYKIGDQQIHNNGLTLLQDPIYTSPLIGPLPESSLGRTVLEVPNDKFDRQHRAIQIISFQNAKKIGPAISEVVIVPSVSTNDLPEISFGQELDRQTTMNKSSVETVAFQYREVPPVSEAMGILDMLTGAVSKVLPTLLGGGSGGGSIGNLLSTLLPKLLGMLPQLMGGGGKIDLAGGQPAGDVSQIANLLGGLLQQSGTETPTAPTPTTTLLPPSPSAATPTTVPPSPRPIMQRAPVARRNSSSLVAAKSMAMSVQDYYAPRYGGVVNGFALSTEDDLDDDLNISSASTYSMPLEYSEAMVFPAALMAILPTILQVAPQIIDLIMKMFPKNQNPTSKQMSMMLGIDEEEYTEDHATLIALSLGIAAAPTLNLAYQRVDAVILAFTDVTPVMIHGKSRFLYRHDQDISFPLKLETPQAVKKAKLQLLVKHPNTLKVLIEQNYHIENATSGAVSVVPKISKEQLKKLAVNEEYLICVSLVWEGRSKKTQKVMQLGTSTMQLITLVGEYLFDRVEGTGQTVPLNDVDRFRSYWHKVWQGDFTEDVRRISFDCKYYYTLESKRTENARMETVTQLLEDDATGHKSRLKSGLIVSPYGLNELLEQISQHPRLSDAELTALVGSEFKARFSHAARTQVNFKGKPRDTVALWIYPELKLQQVILKQVEQSQPNGNVQALKEHPVYFPMPALAHFIGVST
;
A
#
# COMPACT_ATOMS: atom_id res chain seq x y z
N MET A 1 -28.29 -3.01 -17.95
CA MET A 1 -27.37 -3.93 -18.66
C MET A 1 -27.45 -5.29 -17.98
N ALA A 2 -27.31 -6.38 -18.74
CA ALA A 2 -27.25 -7.72 -18.16
C ALA A 2 -25.88 -7.89 -17.49
N LEU A 3 -25.88 -8.40 -16.26
CA LEU A 3 -24.68 -8.53 -15.43
C LEU A 3 -24.58 -9.98 -14.96
N ALA A 4 -23.36 -10.51 -14.86
CA ALA A 4 -23.10 -11.79 -14.23
C ALA A 4 -21.79 -11.66 -13.45
N ILE A 5 -21.87 -11.58 -12.13
CA ILE A 5 -20.71 -11.56 -11.25
C ILE A 5 -20.67 -12.87 -10.47
N LEU A 6 -19.49 -13.47 -10.42
CA LEU A 6 -19.17 -14.65 -9.64
C LEU A 6 -18.00 -14.31 -8.73
N GLU A 7 -18.18 -14.48 -7.42
CA GLU A 7 -17.15 -14.23 -6.42
C GLU A 7 -16.96 -15.50 -5.60
N PHE A 8 -15.73 -16.00 -5.52
CA PHE A 8 -15.42 -17.13 -4.65
C PHE A 8 -15.45 -16.67 -3.19
N LEU A 9 -16.18 -17.39 -2.34
CA LEU A 9 -16.25 -17.09 -0.91
C LEU A 9 -15.27 -17.97 -0.13
N GLU A 10 -15.51 -19.28 -0.16
CA GLU A 10 -14.76 -20.26 0.63
C GLU A 10 -14.99 -21.67 0.09
N SER A 11 -14.09 -22.59 0.46
CA SER A 11 -14.30 -24.02 0.31
C SER A 11 -14.41 -24.65 1.70
N TYR A 12 -15.57 -25.22 2.03
CA TYR A 12 -15.83 -25.84 3.32
C TYR A 12 -16.36 -27.27 3.12
N GLY A 13 -15.63 -28.24 3.68
CA GLY A 13 -15.95 -29.66 3.54
C GLY A 13 -15.95 -30.13 2.09
N GLN A 14 -17.07 -30.69 1.64
CA GLN A 14 -17.25 -31.27 0.30
C GLN A 14 -17.79 -30.28 -0.75
N LYS A 15 -17.87 -28.98 -0.43
CA LYS A 15 -18.46 -27.97 -1.31
C LYS A 15 -17.62 -26.68 -1.34
N SER A 16 -17.64 -26.02 -2.48
CA SER A 16 -17.14 -24.65 -2.68
C SER A 16 -18.32 -23.69 -2.85
N ARG A 17 -18.28 -22.56 -2.14
CA ARG A 17 -19.38 -21.58 -2.11
C ARG A 17 -18.98 -20.33 -2.88
N PHE A 18 -19.91 -19.85 -3.70
CA PHE A 18 -19.72 -18.67 -4.54
C PHE A 18 -20.88 -17.71 -4.34
N ARG A 19 -20.59 -16.42 -4.25
CA ARG A 19 -21.60 -15.38 -4.33
C ARG A 19 -21.88 -15.09 -5.80
N VAL A 20 -23.16 -15.18 -6.17
CA VAL A 20 -23.64 -14.95 -7.53
C VAL A 20 -24.50 -13.69 -7.54
N ASN A 21 -24.24 -12.79 -8.49
CA ASN A 21 -25.08 -11.61 -8.74
C ASN A 21 -25.39 -11.47 -10.24
N LEU A 22 -26.66 -11.67 -10.59
CA LEU A 22 -27.15 -11.66 -11.98
C LEU A 22 -27.79 -10.33 -12.40
N GLY A 23 -27.84 -9.34 -11.50
CA GLY A 23 -28.65 -8.14 -11.66
C GLY A 23 -30.16 -8.41 -11.66
N THR A 24 -30.95 -7.40 -12.01
CA THR A 24 -32.42 -7.47 -11.92
C THR A 24 -33.10 -8.14 -13.12
N THR A 25 -32.43 -8.19 -14.27
CA THR A 25 -33.02 -8.65 -15.54
C THR A 25 -32.77 -10.13 -15.84
N ASN A 26 -31.61 -10.66 -15.45
CA ASN A 26 -31.29 -12.08 -15.64
C ASN A 26 -31.65 -12.87 -14.39
N ARG A 27 -32.49 -13.90 -14.56
CA ARG A 27 -33.02 -14.72 -13.44
C ARG A 27 -32.70 -16.21 -13.57
N PHE A 28 -32.18 -16.63 -14.72
CA PHE A 28 -31.74 -17.99 -14.98
C PHE A 28 -30.22 -18.00 -15.15
N TYR A 29 -29.54 -19.06 -14.76
CA TYR A 29 -28.11 -19.20 -14.99
C TYR A 29 -27.69 -20.66 -15.07
N CYS A 30 -26.55 -20.93 -15.68
CA CYS A 30 -25.81 -22.18 -15.53
C CYS A 30 -24.33 -21.87 -15.27
N TYR A 31 -23.60 -22.82 -14.71
CA TYR A 31 -22.17 -22.70 -14.49
C TYR A 31 -21.40 -23.79 -15.23
N LYS A 32 -20.15 -23.49 -15.56
CA LYS A 32 -19.22 -24.37 -16.28
C LYS A 32 -17.93 -24.50 -15.49
N ILE A 33 -17.30 -25.69 -15.52
CA ILE A 33 -16.01 -25.98 -14.86
C ILE A 33 -15.02 -26.55 -15.89
N GLY A 34 -13.77 -26.10 -15.88
CA GLY A 34 -12.75 -26.41 -16.88
C GLY A 34 -11.35 -25.89 -16.50
N ASP A 35 -10.41 -25.95 -17.44
CA ASP A 35 -8.98 -25.62 -17.26
C ASP A 35 -8.53 -24.38 -18.06
N GLN A 36 -9.04 -24.23 -19.29
CA GLN A 36 -8.52 -23.30 -20.30
C GLN A 36 -9.38 -22.06 -20.42
N GLN A 37 -8.69 -20.92 -20.50
CA GLN A 37 -9.26 -19.62 -20.78
C GLN A 37 -8.90 -19.22 -22.22
N ILE A 38 -9.90 -19.01 -23.08
CA ILE A 38 -9.69 -18.32 -24.36
C ILE A 38 -10.10 -16.86 -24.19
N HIS A 39 -9.27 -15.95 -24.68
CA HIS A 39 -9.66 -14.57 -24.89
C HIS A 39 -10.35 -14.44 -26.25
N ASN A 40 -11.65 -14.14 -26.25
CA ASN A 40 -12.42 -13.90 -27.47
C ASN A 40 -13.13 -12.54 -27.38
N ASN A 41 -12.78 -11.61 -28.27
CA ASN A 41 -13.35 -10.24 -28.32
C ASN A 41 -13.24 -9.49 -26.99
N GLY A 42 -12.12 -9.63 -26.28
CA GLY A 42 -11.89 -8.98 -24.98
C GLY A 42 -12.63 -9.61 -23.80
N LEU A 43 -13.37 -10.71 -24.02
CA LEU A 43 -13.98 -11.50 -22.95
C LEU A 43 -13.23 -12.81 -22.78
N THR A 44 -12.93 -13.15 -21.53
CA THR A 44 -12.31 -14.42 -21.15
C THR A 44 -13.40 -15.48 -21.01
N LEU A 45 -13.36 -16.51 -21.85
CA LEU A 45 -14.32 -17.62 -21.86
C LEU A 45 -13.65 -18.92 -21.46
N LEU A 46 -14.37 -19.73 -20.68
CA LEU A 46 -13.94 -21.09 -20.35
C LEU A 46 -14.10 -22.00 -21.58
N GLN A 47 -13.00 -22.54 -22.07
CA GLN A 47 -12.96 -23.50 -23.18
C GLN A 47 -13.17 -24.93 -22.66
N ASP A 48 -13.86 -25.76 -23.46
CA ASP A 48 -14.00 -27.21 -23.26
C ASP A 48 -14.33 -27.62 -21.81
N PRO A 49 -15.44 -27.13 -21.23
CA PRO A 49 -15.78 -27.40 -19.85
C PRO A 49 -16.05 -28.89 -19.63
N ILE A 50 -15.33 -29.50 -18.68
CA ILE A 50 -15.56 -30.89 -18.25
C ILE A 50 -16.94 -31.09 -17.61
N TYR A 51 -17.53 -30.00 -17.11
CA TYR A 51 -18.84 -30.01 -16.49
C TYR A 51 -19.61 -28.74 -16.82
N THR A 52 -20.89 -28.92 -17.15
CA THR A 52 -21.86 -27.82 -17.29
C THR A 52 -23.09 -28.16 -16.47
N SER A 53 -23.49 -27.26 -15.58
CA SER A 53 -24.68 -27.45 -14.76
C SER A 53 -25.96 -27.41 -15.62
N PRO A 54 -27.04 -28.07 -15.18
CA PRO A 54 -28.38 -27.75 -15.66
C PRO A 54 -28.71 -26.26 -15.49
N LEU A 55 -29.72 -25.78 -16.21
CA LEU A 55 -30.22 -24.42 -16.07
C LEU A 55 -30.91 -24.26 -14.70
N ILE A 56 -30.42 -23.32 -13.89
CA ILE A 56 -30.92 -23.02 -12.55
C ILE A 56 -31.73 -21.72 -12.62
N GLY A 57 -32.93 -21.72 -12.05
CA GLY A 57 -33.80 -20.54 -11.97
C GLY A 57 -35.28 -20.86 -12.29
N PRO A 58 -36.16 -19.84 -12.26
CA PRO A 58 -35.83 -18.44 -11.99
C PRO A 58 -35.50 -18.16 -10.52
N LEU A 59 -34.52 -17.31 -10.25
CA LEU A 59 -34.29 -16.78 -8.91
C LEU A 59 -35.48 -15.92 -8.45
N PRO A 60 -35.88 -15.94 -7.16
CA PRO A 60 -37.02 -15.15 -6.68
C PRO A 60 -36.76 -13.64 -6.82
N GLU A 61 -37.81 -12.85 -7.06
CA GLU A 61 -37.69 -11.39 -7.32
C GLU A 61 -37.11 -10.64 -6.12
N SER A 62 -37.44 -11.10 -4.91
CA SER A 62 -36.92 -10.57 -3.65
C SER A 62 -35.39 -10.68 -3.53
N SER A 63 -34.76 -11.58 -4.28
CA SER A 63 -33.30 -11.74 -4.27
C SER A 63 -32.56 -10.70 -5.09
N LEU A 64 -33.26 -9.96 -5.97
CA LEU A 64 -32.65 -9.02 -6.92
C LEU A 64 -31.49 -9.66 -7.72
N GLY A 65 -31.61 -10.95 -8.04
CA GLY A 65 -30.59 -11.72 -8.77
C GLY A 65 -29.37 -12.15 -7.93
N ARG A 66 -29.42 -12.01 -6.61
CA ARG A 66 -28.33 -12.39 -5.70
C ARG A 66 -28.60 -13.76 -5.07
N THR A 67 -27.63 -14.66 -5.12
CA THR A 67 -27.74 -15.97 -4.48
C THR A 67 -26.37 -16.53 -4.09
N VAL A 68 -26.35 -17.62 -3.33
CA VAL A 68 -25.14 -18.37 -3.03
C VAL A 68 -25.20 -19.68 -3.81
N LEU A 69 -24.23 -19.88 -4.69
CA LEU A 69 -24.04 -21.11 -5.44
C LEU A 69 -23.11 -22.03 -4.65
N GLU A 70 -23.56 -23.25 -4.39
CA GLU A 70 -22.72 -24.30 -3.81
C GLU A 70 -22.38 -25.35 -4.87
N VAL A 71 -21.08 -25.54 -5.12
CA VAL A 71 -20.58 -26.49 -6.10
C VAL A 71 -19.83 -27.61 -5.35
N PRO A 72 -20.22 -28.88 -5.55
CA PRO A 72 -19.49 -30.01 -4.96
C PRO A 72 -18.00 -30.05 -5.39
N ASN A 73 -17.11 -30.30 -4.43
CA ASN A 73 -15.66 -30.26 -4.64
C ASN A 73 -15.16 -31.39 -5.56
N ASP A 74 -15.91 -32.49 -5.69
CA ASP A 74 -15.66 -33.59 -6.63
C ASP A 74 -15.83 -33.18 -8.10
N LYS A 75 -16.39 -32.00 -8.37
CA LYS A 75 -16.45 -31.42 -9.72
C LYS A 75 -15.19 -30.67 -10.11
N PHE A 76 -14.28 -30.44 -9.18
CA PHE A 76 -12.97 -29.85 -9.44
C PHE A 76 -11.90 -30.93 -9.32
N ASP A 77 -10.93 -30.90 -10.22
CA ASP A 77 -9.72 -31.72 -10.10
C ASP A 77 -8.46 -30.83 -10.17
N ARG A 78 -7.27 -31.44 -10.21
CA ARG A 78 -6.00 -30.68 -10.27
C ARG A 78 -5.88 -29.82 -11.54
N GLN A 79 -6.48 -30.23 -12.65
CA GLN A 79 -6.40 -29.56 -13.95
C GLN A 79 -7.58 -28.60 -14.16
N HIS A 80 -8.79 -28.99 -13.77
CA HIS A 80 -10.04 -28.27 -14.02
C HIS A 80 -10.52 -27.53 -12.77
N ARG A 81 -9.94 -26.34 -12.55
CA ARG A 81 -10.19 -25.51 -11.35
C ARG A 81 -10.88 -24.18 -11.64
N ALA A 82 -11.13 -23.88 -12.90
CA ALA A 82 -11.77 -22.64 -13.32
C ALA A 82 -13.27 -22.83 -13.42
N ILE A 83 -14.06 -21.89 -12.88
CA ILE A 83 -15.52 -21.85 -12.96
C ILE A 83 -16.00 -20.53 -13.55
N GLN A 84 -17.05 -20.59 -14.37
CA GLN A 84 -17.68 -19.43 -14.99
C GLN A 84 -19.20 -19.59 -14.99
N ILE A 85 -19.95 -18.52 -14.74
CA ILE A 85 -21.41 -18.51 -14.88
C ILE A 85 -21.84 -17.82 -16.18
N ILE A 86 -22.94 -18.32 -16.75
CA ILE A 86 -23.66 -17.69 -17.86
C ILE A 86 -25.10 -17.50 -17.40
N SER A 87 -25.57 -16.25 -17.38
CA SER A 87 -26.92 -15.88 -16.96
C SER A 87 -27.80 -15.51 -18.14
N PHE A 88 -29.12 -15.70 -18.00
CA PHE A 88 -30.12 -15.51 -19.04
C PHE A 88 -31.38 -14.86 -18.47
N GLN A 89 -32.11 -14.14 -19.32
CA GLN A 89 -33.38 -13.50 -18.97
C GLN A 89 -34.50 -14.52 -18.75
N ASN A 90 -34.49 -15.62 -19.52
CA ASN A 90 -35.55 -16.63 -19.47
C ASN A 90 -35.02 -18.06 -19.69
N ALA A 91 -35.90 -19.05 -19.51
CA ALA A 91 -35.58 -20.46 -19.68
C ALA A 91 -35.15 -20.85 -21.12
N LYS A 92 -35.47 -20.00 -22.12
CA LYS A 92 -35.06 -20.18 -23.52
C LYS A 92 -33.64 -19.67 -23.81
N LYS A 93 -32.88 -19.31 -22.76
CA LYS A 93 -31.49 -18.83 -22.85
C LYS A 93 -31.33 -17.52 -23.65
N ILE A 94 -32.33 -16.63 -23.59
CA ILE A 94 -32.26 -15.30 -24.22
C ILE A 94 -31.47 -14.32 -23.34
N GLY A 95 -30.66 -13.45 -23.97
CA GLY A 95 -29.92 -12.39 -23.31
C GLY A 95 -28.77 -12.88 -22.42
N PRO A 96 -27.79 -13.62 -22.98
CA PRO A 96 -26.68 -14.15 -22.20
C PRO A 96 -25.80 -13.03 -21.62
N ALA A 97 -25.47 -13.12 -20.33
CA ALA A 97 -24.36 -12.38 -19.73
C ALA A 97 -23.39 -13.37 -19.07
N ILE A 98 -22.10 -13.10 -19.18
CA ILE A 98 -21.03 -14.04 -18.82
C ILE A 98 -20.21 -13.40 -17.71
N SER A 99 -19.90 -14.16 -16.66
CA SER A 99 -19.00 -13.69 -15.61
C SER A 99 -17.55 -13.81 -16.01
N GLU A 100 -16.68 -13.20 -15.22
CA GLU A 100 -15.28 -13.56 -15.22
C GLU A 100 -15.08 -15.03 -14.82
N VAL A 101 -13.92 -15.56 -15.20
CA VAL A 101 -13.50 -16.93 -14.86
C VAL A 101 -12.83 -16.89 -13.49
N VAL A 102 -13.39 -17.62 -12.52
CA VAL A 102 -12.89 -17.68 -11.16
C VAL A 102 -12.13 -18.99 -10.95
N ILE A 103 -10.91 -18.94 -10.39
CA ILE A 103 -10.11 -20.13 -10.12
C ILE A 103 -10.30 -20.55 -8.66
N VAL A 104 -10.74 -21.79 -8.43
CA VAL A 104 -10.96 -22.36 -7.10
C VAL A 104 -9.63 -22.85 -6.50
N PRO A 105 -9.25 -22.47 -5.27
CA PRO A 105 -8.10 -23.03 -4.55
C PRO A 105 -8.19 -24.56 -4.45
N SER A 106 -7.10 -25.32 -4.65
CA SER A 106 -7.17 -26.79 -4.64
C SER A 106 -7.41 -27.30 -3.22
N VAL A 107 -8.49 -28.06 -3.02
CA VAL A 107 -8.91 -28.59 -1.71
C VAL A 107 -8.68 -30.10 -1.58
N SER A 108 -7.85 -30.72 -2.44
CA SER A 108 -7.63 -32.17 -2.34
C SER A 108 -6.89 -32.53 -1.05
N THR A 109 -7.65 -33.02 -0.06
CA THR A 109 -7.18 -33.55 1.22
C THR A 109 -6.51 -34.93 1.09
N ASN A 110 -6.70 -35.63 -0.03
CA ASN A 110 -6.32 -37.03 -0.17
C ASN A 110 -5.01 -37.26 -0.96
N ASP A 111 -4.26 -36.21 -1.26
CA ASP A 111 -3.18 -36.29 -2.25
C ASP A 111 -1.93 -35.51 -1.77
N LEU A 112 -1.70 -35.53 -0.45
CA LEU A 112 -0.42 -35.15 0.15
C LEU A 112 0.56 -36.31 -0.07
N PRO A 113 1.77 -36.07 -0.61
CA PRO A 113 2.78 -37.13 -0.68
C PRO A 113 3.06 -37.66 0.72
N GLU A 114 3.11 -38.99 0.89
CA GLU A 114 3.60 -39.61 2.12
C GLU A 114 5.04 -39.13 2.37
N ILE A 115 5.21 -38.19 3.32
CA ILE A 115 6.52 -37.76 3.75
C ILE A 115 7.01 -38.77 4.79
N SER A 116 7.68 -39.82 4.32
CA SER A 116 8.28 -40.84 5.18
C SER A 116 9.52 -40.26 5.90
N PHE A 117 9.35 -39.69 7.09
CA PHE A 117 10.45 -39.29 7.99
C PHE A 117 10.97 -40.47 8.83
N GLY A 118 11.22 -41.60 8.18
CA GLY A 118 11.63 -42.83 8.85
C GLY A 118 12.85 -43.44 8.21
N GLN A 119 14.04 -42.88 8.45
CA GLN A 119 15.26 -43.67 8.59
C GLN A 119 16.41 -42.83 9.17
N GLU A 120 16.79 -43.18 10.40
CA GLU A 120 18.07 -42.88 11.00
C GLU A 120 19.19 -43.30 10.04
N LEU A 121 19.89 -42.33 9.46
CA LEU A 121 21.24 -42.55 8.99
C LEU A 121 22.17 -41.63 9.77
N ASP A 122 22.95 -42.26 10.63
CA ASP A 122 24.04 -41.72 11.43
C ASP A 122 25.22 -41.30 10.52
N ARG A 123 24.94 -40.44 9.53
CA ARG A 123 25.94 -39.81 8.69
C ARG A 123 26.25 -38.44 9.28
N GLN A 124 27.40 -38.37 9.95
CA GLN A 124 28.14 -37.15 10.21
C GLN A 124 28.56 -36.49 8.88
N THR A 125 27.61 -36.05 8.08
CA THR A 125 27.87 -34.93 7.18
C THR A 125 28.10 -33.74 8.09
N THR A 126 29.32 -33.23 8.07
CA THR A 126 29.66 -31.86 8.47
C THR A 126 28.81 -30.90 7.62
N MET A 127 27.52 -30.84 7.92
CA MET A 127 26.65 -29.78 7.41
C MET A 127 27.33 -28.50 7.85
N ASN A 128 27.66 -27.67 6.88
CA ASN A 128 28.16 -26.33 7.11
C ASN A 128 27.06 -25.61 7.88
N LYS A 129 27.14 -25.62 9.22
CA LYS A 129 26.17 -25.01 10.12
C LYS A 129 26.36 -23.51 9.97
N SER A 130 25.79 -22.93 8.91
CA SER A 130 25.50 -21.52 8.86
C SER A 130 24.56 -21.23 10.02
N SER A 131 25.13 -20.73 11.12
CA SER A 131 24.40 -20.40 12.33
C SER A 131 23.50 -19.23 12.01
N VAL A 132 22.20 -19.48 11.84
CA VAL A 132 21.21 -18.42 11.66
C VAL A 132 21.10 -17.64 12.97
N GLU A 133 21.34 -16.33 12.90
CA GLU A 133 21.27 -15.41 14.04
C GLU A 133 19.86 -15.39 14.63
N THR A 134 19.76 -15.40 15.97
CA THR A 134 18.51 -15.16 16.69
C THR A 134 18.51 -13.73 17.21
N VAL A 135 17.47 -12.95 16.89
CA VAL A 135 17.27 -11.58 17.37
C VAL A 135 16.08 -11.49 18.31
N ALA A 136 16.13 -10.52 19.23
CA ALA A 136 15.00 -10.23 20.11
C ALA A 136 13.72 -9.90 19.31
N PHE A 137 12.56 -10.32 19.82
CA PHE A 137 11.28 -10.01 19.21
C PHE A 137 10.96 -8.51 19.33
N GLN A 138 11.17 -7.74 18.26
CA GLN A 138 10.93 -6.29 18.24
C GLN A 138 9.77 -5.86 17.33
N TYR A 139 9.01 -6.82 16.79
CA TYR A 139 7.91 -6.49 15.89
C TYR A 139 6.76 -5.80 16.64
N ARG A 140 6.50 -4.55 16.30
CA ARG A 140 5.30 -3.82 16.74
C ARG A 140 4.24 -3.93 15.66
N GLU A 141 3.12 -4.55 16.00
CA GLU A 141 1.93 -4.47 15.18
C GLU A 141 1.51 -3.01 15.13
N VAL A 142 1.63 -2.37 13.97
CA VAL A 142 0.96 -1.09 13.75
C VAL A 142 -0.53 -1.44 13.68
N PRO A 143 -1.35 -1.04 14.67
CA PRO A 143 -2.79 -1.27 14.56
C PRO A 143 -3.27 -0.59 13.27
N PRO A 144 -4.19 -1.20 12.50
CA PRO A 144 -4.82 -0.51 11.39
C PRO A 144 -5.49 0.74 11.97
N VAL A 145 -4.93 1.91 11.64
CA VAL A 145 -5.32 3.18 12.23
C VAL A 145 -6.69 3.56 11.68
N SER A 146 -7.75 3.14 12.35
CA SER A 146 -9.06 3.82 12.36
C SER A 146 -9.18 4.69 13.62
N GLU A 147 -8.07 5.32 14.06
CA GLU A 147 -7.98 6.08 15.32
C GLU A 147 -8.78 7.39 15.33
N ALA A 148 -9.37 7.81 14.19
CA ALA A 148 -10.32 8.92 14.16
C ALA A 148 -11.61 8.64 14.97
N MET A 149 -11.97 7.37 15.20
CA MET A 149 -13.14 7.03 16.05
C MET A 149 -12.79 6.76 17.52
N GLY A 150 -11.54 6.40 17.85
CA GLY A 150 -11.16 6.01 19.22
C GLY A 150 -10.85 7.17 20.16
N ILE A 151 -10.38 8.31 19.64
CA ILE A 151 -9.97 9.47 20.45
C ILE A 151 -11.18 10.21 21.03
N LEU A 152 -12.32 10.21 20.31
CA LEU A 152 -13.55 10.85 20.79
C LEU A 152 -14.17 10.07 21.98
N ASP A 153 -14.15 8.73 21.94
CA ASP A 153 -14.67 7.87 23.02
C ASP A 153 -13.78 7.87 24.27
N MET A 154 -12.46 8.04 24.14
CA MET A 154 -11.58 8.19 25.30
C MET A 154 -11.76 9.55 26.01
N LEU A 155 -12.08 10.62 25.27
CA LEU A 155 -12.31 11.96 25.84
C LEU A 155 -13.68 12.08 26.53
N THR A 156 -14.72 11.43 26.02
CA THR A 156 -16.04 11.40 26.69
C THR A 156 -16.02 10.59 27.99
N GLY A 157 -15.20 9.53 28.07
CA GLY A 157 -15.06 8.70 29.26
C GLY A 157 -14.25 9.32 30.43
N ALA A 158 -13.31 10.21 30.14
CA ALA A 158 -12.44 10.82 31.17
C ALA A 158 -13.05 12.09 31.81
N VAL A 159 -13.88 12.85 31.09
CA VAL A 159 -14.47 14.10 31.61
C VAL A 159 -15.61 13.84 32.60
N SER A 160 -16.31 12.71 32.51
CA SER A 160 -17.42 12.37 33.43
C SER A 160 -16.98 12.04 34.86
N LYS A 161 -15.69 11.75 35.11
CA LYS A 161 -15.18 11.36 36.43
C LYS A 161 -14.55 12.51 37.25
N VAL A 162 -14.34 13.69 36.66
CA VAL A 162 -13.69 14.83 37.35
C VAL A 162 -14.69 15.94 37.73
N LEU A 163 -15.90 15.93 37.17
CA LEU A 163 -16.91 16.96 37.44
C LEU A 163 -17.56 16.96 38.85
N PRO A 164 -17.67 15.85 39.62
CA PRO A 164 -18.35 15.92 40.92
C PRO A 164 -17.53 16.57 42.04
N THR A 165 -16.21 16.73 41.87
CA THR A 165 -15.32 17.16 42.97
C THR A 165 -15.01 18.66 42.99
N LEU A 166 -15.44 19.42 41.97
CA LEU A 166 -15.14 20.85 41.84
C LEU A 166 -16.34 21.79 42.03
N LEU A 167 -17.55 21.24 42.23
CA LEU A 167 -18.78 22.01 42.45
C LEU A 167 -19.30 21.92 43.91
N GLY A 168 -18.57 21.26 44.81
CA GLY A 168 -18.94 21.09 46.21
C GLY A 168 -18.26 22.06 47.16
N GLY A 169 -18.80 23.27 47.32
CA GLY A 169 -18.74 24.03 48.57
C GLY A 169 -17.58 25.04 48.75
N GLY A 170 -17.94 26.28 49.08
CA GLY A 170 -17.00 27.24 49.67
C GLY A 170 -17.25 28.69 49.28
N SER A 171 -18.04 29.39 50.10
CA SER A 171 -18.27 30.84 50.04
C SER A 171 -16.99 31.68 50.05
N GLY A 172 -16.89 32.67 49.17
CA GLY A 172 -15.87 33.73 49.27
C GLY A 172 -15.86 34.65 48.07
N GLY A 173 -16.51 35.81 48.19
CA GLY A 173 -16.61 36.82 47.13
C GLY A 173 -15.29 37.50 46.78
N GLY A 174 -15.13 37.87 45.52
CA GLY A 174 -14.00 38.67 45.03
C GLY A 174 -14.12 38.95 43.53
N SER A 175 -14.33 40.22 43.18
CA SER A 175 -14.67 40.79 41.89
C SER A 175 -13.75 40.43 40.70
N ILE A 176 -14.31 39.88 39.62
CA ILE A 176 -13.73 39.88 38.25
C ILE A 176 -14.64 40.63 37.25
N GLY A 177 -15.87 40.97 37.63
CA GLY A 177 -16.88 41.57 36.74
C GLY A 177 -16.58 42.99 36.22
N ASN A 178 -15.64 43.72 36.81
CA ASN A 178 -15.38 45.14 36.45
C ASN A 178 -14.26 45.36 35.42
N LEU A 179 -13.55 44.31 34.99
CA LEU A 179 -12.52 44.44 33.95
C LEU A 179 -13.05 44.17 32.54
N LEU A 180 -14.18 43.44 32.42
CA LEU A 180 -14.76 43.07 31.12
C LEU A 180 -15.70 44.16 30.54
N SER A 181 -16.34 44.96 31.39
CA SER A 181 -17.29 46.01 30.97
C SER A 181 -16.61 47.26 30.36
N THR A 182 -15.31 47.43 30.58
CA THR A 182 -14.54 48.59 30.09
C THR A 182 -13.83 48.34 28.76
N LEU A 183 -13.64 47.09 28.35
CA LEU A 183 -12.93 46.72 27.11
C LEU A 183 -13.86 46.49 25.91
N LEU A 184 -15.10 46.07 26.13
CA LEU A 184 -16.06 45.78 25.07
C LEU A 184 -16.45 46.98 24.18
N PRO A 185 -16.66 48.20 24.73
CA PRO A 185 -17.06 49.36 23.90
C PRO A 185 -15.93 49.85 22.96
N LYS A 186 -14.66 49.59 23.30
CA LYS A 186 -13.51 49.97 22.47
C LYS A 186 -13.26 48.99 21.31
N LEU A 187 -13.70 47.74 21.43
CA LEU A 187 -13.59 46.75 20.36
C LEU A 187 -14.70 46.91 19.30
N LEU A 188 -15.90 47.28 19.73
CA LEU A 188 -17.05 47.52 18.83
C LEU A 188 -16.93 48.81 17.99
N GLY A 189 -16.12 49.77 18.43
CA GLY A 189 -15.85 51.00 17.69
C GLY A 189 -14.87 50.88 16.51
N MET A 190 -14.19 49.73 16.34
CA MET A 190 -13.21 49.52 15.25
C MET A 190 -13.80 48.84 14.00
N LEU A 191 -15.05 48.39 14.04
CA LEU A 191 -15.68 47.70 12.91
C LEU A 191 -16.21 48.57 11.74
N PRO A 192 -16.42 49.90 11.84
CA PRO A 192 -16.91 50.68 10.68
C PRO A 192 -15.84 51.06 9.64
N GLN A 193 -14.55 50.78 9.85
CA GLN A 193 -13.47 51.16 8.91
C GLN A 193 -13.05 50.04 7.94
N LEU A 194 -13.71 48.88 7.95
CA LEU A 194 -13.45 47.77 7.03
C LEU A 194 -14.39 47.73 5.81
N MET A 195 -15.30 48.70 5.66
CA MET A 195 -16.20 48.83 4.50
C MET A 195 -16.16 50.27 3.99
N GLY A 196 -15.08 50.60 3.27
CA GLY A 196 -14.93 51.86 2.56
C GLY A 196 -15.72 51.84 1.25
N GLY A 197 -16.97 52.27 1.30
CA GLY A 197 -17.79 52.64 0.14
C GLY A 197 -18.59 53.89 0.48
N GLY A 198 -18.14 55.05 -0.02
CA GLY A 198 -18.72 56.35 0.31
C GLY A 198 -20.13 56.54 -0.27
N GLY A 199 -21.08 56.83 0.61
CA GLY A 199 -22.40 57.33 0.26
C GLY A 199 -23.14 57.75 1.53
N LYS A 200 -23.33 59.06 1.73
CA LYS A 200 -24.16 59.58 2.83
C LYS A 200 -25.62 59.20 2.58
N ILE A 201 -26.23 58.49 3.51
CA ILE A 201 -27.68 58.42 3.65
C ILE A 201 -27.99 58.80 5.10
N ASP A 202 -28.57 59.99 5.27
CA ASP A 202 -29.26 60.36 6.51
C ASP A 202 -30.54 59.54 6.58
N LEU A 203 -30.83 58.92 7.73
CA LEU A 203 -32.22 58.70 8.14
C LEU A 203 -32.33 58.52 9.65
N ALA A 204 -33.05 59.46 10.25
CA ALA A 204 -33.62 59.38 11.59
C ALA A 204 -34.78 58.38 11.62
N GLY A 205 -35.03 57.76 12.78
CA GLY A 205 -36.28 57.08 13.08
C GLY A 205 -36.08 55.69 13.67
N GLY A 206 -36.49 55.50 14.93
CA GLY A 206 -36.46 54.21 15.61
C GLY A 206 -37.70 53.37 15.33
N GLN A 207 -37.51 52.05 15.22
CA GLN A 207 -38.40 50.99 15.74
C GLN A 207 -37.70 49.62 15.60
N PRO A 208 -38.10 48.60 16.40
CA PRO A 208 -37.24 47.48 16.77
C PRO A 208 -37.38 46.24 15.88
N ALA A 209 -36.30 45.43 15.93
CA ALA A 209 -36.13 44.00 15.66
C ALA A 209 -37.21 43.25 14.85
N GLY A 210 -36.83 42.81 13.66
CA GLY A 210 -37.53 41.75 12.94
C GLY A 210 -36.95 41.44 11.57
N ASP A 211 -36.57 40.17 11.40
CA ASP A 211 -36.65 39.39 10.16
C ASP A 211 -35.38 39.22 9.29
N VAL A 212 -34.81 38.01 9.38
CA VAL A 212 -33.62 37.50 8.66
C VAL A 212 -34.01 36.98 7.25
N SER A 213 -35.29 36.96 6.91
CA SER A 213 -35.79 36.45 5.62
C SER A 213 -35.55 37.38 4.42
N GLN A 214 -35.17 38.65 4.63
CA GLN A 214 -34.92 39.60 3.53
C GLN A 214 -33.52 39.47 2.90
N ILE A 215 -32.55 38.88 3.61
CA ILE A 215 -31.19 38.67 3.08
C ILE A 215 -31.15 37.46 2.13
N ALA A 216 -31.99 36.44 2.36
CA ALA A 216 -32.08 35.26 1.51
C ALA A 216 -32.65 35.57 0.11
N ASN A 217 -33.56 36.56 0.01
CA ASN A 217 -34.16 36.95 -1.27
C ASN A 217 -33.25 37.87 -2.12
N LEU A 218 -32.21 38.45 -1.53
CA LEU A 218 -31.22 39.28 -2.24
C LEU A 218 -30.07 38.45 -2.83
N LEU A 219 -29.76 37.28 -2.26
CA LEU A 219 -28.79 36.34 -2.83
C LEU A 219 -29.38 35.45 -3.95
N GLY A 220 -30.69 35.18 -3.93
CA GLY A 220 -31.35 34.37 -4.97
C GLY A 220 -31.45 35.05 -6.35
N GLY A 221 -31.37 36.39 -6.40
CA GLY A 221 -31.50 37.17 -7.64
C GLY A 221 -30.22 37.34 -8.45
N LEU A 222 -29.05 37.07 -7.88
CA LEU A 222 -27.75 37.27 -8.56
C LEU A 222 -27.26 36.04 -9.34
N LEU A 223 -27.90 34.87 -9.18
CA LEU A 223 -27.48 33.59 -9.78
C LEU A 223 -28.23 33.19 -11.05
N GLN A 224 -29.10 34.06 -11.60
CA GLN A 224 -29.83 33.80 -12.86
C GLN A 224 -29.35 34.64 -14.07
N GLN A 225 -28.25 35.38 -13.97
CA GLN A 225 -27.64 36.08 -15.11
C GLN A 225 -26.22 35.59 -15.40
N SER A 226 -26.10 34.38 -15.92
CA SER A 226 -24.96 34.03 -16.78
C SER A 226 -25.27 32.75 -17.58
N GLY A 227 -25.12 32.81 -18.91
CA GLY A 227 -24.96 31.62 -19.74
C GLY A 227 -25.94 31.44 -20.90
N THR A 228 -25.89 32.29 -21.92
CA THR A 228 -26.25 31.90 -23.31
C THR A 228 -25.36 32.64 -24.30
N GLU A 229 -24.16 32.12 -24.58
CA GLU A 229 -23.46 32.40 -25.83
C GLU A 229 -22.82 31.13 -26.38
N THR A 230 -23.10 30.87 -27.65
CA THR A 230 -22.71 29.71 -28.45
C THR A 230 -21.38 29.99 -29.15
N PRO A 231 -20.40 29.06 -29.19
CA PRO A 231 -19.18 29.27 -29.95
C PRO A 231 -19.34 28.80 -31.41
N THR A 232 -19.14 29.75 -32.32
CA THR A 232 -18.95 29.54 -33.75
C THR A 232 -17.58 28.89 -34.04
N ALA A 233 -17.58 27.89 -34.92
CA ALA A 233 -16.40 27.15 -35.36
C ALA A 233 -15.46 28.00 -36.23
N PRO A 234 -14.12 27.87 -36.11
CA PRO A 234 -13.18 28.46 -37.05
C PRO A 234 -12.81 27.49 -38.19
N THR A 235 -12.82 28.06 -39.39
CA THR A 235 -12.36 27.55 -40.69
C THR A 235 -10.85 27.23 -40.68
N PRO A 236 -10.38 26.18 -41.40
CA PRO A 236 -8.96 25.92 -41.53
C PRO A 236 -8.31 26.81 -42.61
N THR A 237 -7.33 27.61 -42.20
CA THR A 237 -6.44 28.35 -43.10
C THR A 237 -5.22 27.49 -43.41
N THR A 238 -5.10 27.08 -44.68
CA THR A 238 -3.95 26.34 -45.22
C THR A 238 -2.75 27.28 -45.37
N THR A 239 -1.74 27.12 -44.53
CA THR A 239 -0.47 27.85 -44.66
C THR A 239 0.57 26.98 -45.37
N LEU A 240 1.04 27.47 -46.52
CA LEU A 240 2.08 26.86 -47.37
C LEU A 240 3.46 26.91 -46.69
N LEU A 241 4.13 25.76 -46.67
CA LEU A 241 5.55 25.61 -46.29
C LEU A 241 6.47 26.14 -47.41
N PRO A 242 7.57 26.87 -47.08
CA PRO A 242 8.64 27.16 -48.03
C PRO A 242 9.60 25.96 -48.17
N PRO A 243 10.24 25.78 -49.34
CA PRO A 243 11.09 24.62 -49.63
C PRO A 243 12.48 24.71 -48.96
N SER A 244 12.91 23.60 -48.36
CA SER A 244 14.29 23.39 -47.91
C SER A 244 15.24 23.19 -49.09
N PRO A 245 16.43 23.82 -49.10
CA PRO A 245 17.44 23.59 -50.13
C PRO A 245 18.18 22.25 -49.94
N SER A 246 18.31 21.53 -51.05
CA SER A 246 19.08 20.30 -51.25
C SER A 246 20.55 20.49 -50.87
N ALA A 247 21.06 19.64 -49.97
CA ALA A 247 22.49 19.48 -49.72
C ALA A 247 22.97 18.19 -50.42
N ALA A 248 23.88 18.37 -51.37
CA ALA A 248 24.51 17.32 -52.15
C ALA A 248 25.45 16.45 -51.30
N THR A 249 25.32 15.14 -51.44
CA THR A 249 26.29 14.12 -51.01
C THR A 249 27.22 13.79 -52.18
N PRO A 250 28.54 13.73 -51.99
CA PRO A 250 29.41 13.01 -52.90
C PRO A 250 29.65 11.58 -52.38
N THR A 251 29.18 10.63 -53.18
CA THR A 251 29.38 9.19 -53.07
C THR A 251 30.80 8.83 -53.52
N THR A 252 31.58 8.16 -52.67
CA THR A 252 32.89 7.57 -53.04
C THR A 252 32.97 6.14 -52.53
N VAL A 253 32.88 5.18 -53.45
CA VAL A 253 33.12 3.73 -53.30
C VAL A 253 33.55 3.23 -54.70
N PRO A 254 34.37 2.16 -54.90
CA PRO A 254 35.30 1.38 -54.05
C PRO A 254 36.73 1.29 -54.69
N PRO A 255 37.64 0.44 -54.18
CA PRO A 255 37.80 -0.85 -54.86
C PRO A 255 38.06 -2.07 -53.93
N SER A 256 37.43 -3.19 -54.25
CA SER A 256 37.97 -4.55 -54.04
C SER A 256 38.43 -5.07 -55.40
N PRO A 257 39.54 -5.83 -55.49
CA PRO A 257 39.36 -7.28 -55.67
C PRO A 257 40.54 -8.18 -55.20
N ARG A 258 40.23 -9.37 -54.66
CA ARG A 258 40.50 -10.71 -55.23
C ARG A 258 40.75 -11.80 -54.14
N PRO A 259 40.23 -13.03 -54.36
CA PRO A 259 40.41 -14.20 -53.49
C PRO A 259 41.49 -15.15 -54.01
N ILE A 260 42.21 -15.87 -53.12
CA ILE A 260 43.10 -16.98 -53.50
C ILE A 260 43.07 -18.11 -52.44
N MET A 261 42.64 -19.30 -52.91
CA MET A 261 43.00 -20.72 -52.61
C MET A 261 43.06 -21.21 -51.15
N GLN A 262 42.27 -22.21 -50.73
CA GLN A 262 42.34 -23.67 -51.02
C GLN A 262 43.67 -24.37 -50.69
N ARG A 263 43.67 -25.21 -49.63
CA ARG A 263 44.13 -26.62 -49.62
C ARG A 263 43.78 -27.33 -48.29
N ALA A 264 43.30 -28.57 -48.38
CA ALA A 264 43.01 -29.54 -47.32
C ALA A 264 44.20 -30.54 -47.15
N PRO A 265 44.11 -31.77 -46.56
CA PRO A 265 43.24 -32.39 -45.52
C PRO A 265 44.02 -33.26 -44.46
N VAL A 266 43.29 -34.14 -43.73
CA VAL A 266 43.69 -35.39 -42.98
C VAL A 266 43.97 -35.17 -41.46
N ALA A 267 43.37 -35.86 -40.47
CA ALA A 267 43.13 -37.30 -40.31
C ALA A 267 41.89 -37.69 -39.45
N ARG A 268 41.41 -38.90 -39.75
CA ARG A 268 40.38 -39.75 -39.11
C ARG A 268 40.73 -40.18 -37.68
N ARG A 269 39.69 -40.41 -36.84
CA ARG A 269 39.47 -41.74 -36.21
C ARG A 269 38.01 -41.97 -35.80
N ASN A 270 37.55 -43.18 -36.10
CA ASN A 270 36.19 -43.72 -35.99
C ASN A 270 35.94 -44.38 -34.62
N SER A 271 34.67 -44.39 -34.20
CA SER A 271 33.87 -45.58 -33.77
C SER A 271 32.54 -45.05 -33.18
N SER A 272 31.31 -45.20 -33.72
CA SER A 272 30.49 -46.31 -34.25
C SER A 272 29.82 -47.22 -33.21
N SER A 273 28.52 -46.97 -32.92
CA SER A 273 27.40 -47.93 -32.74
C SER A 273 26.13 -47.08 -32.44
N LEU A 274 25.07 -46.92 -33.25
CA LEU A 274 24.21 -47.79 -34.07
C LEU A 274 23.39 -48.84 -33.29
N VAL A 275 22.17 -48.47 -32.88
CA VAL A 275 20.93 -49.30 -32.85
C VAL A 275 19.75 -48.30 -33.01
N ALA A 276 19.28 -48.02 -34.23
CA ALA A 276 18.19 -48.71 -34.94
C ALA A 276 16.80 -48.57 -34.28
N ALA A 277 16.06 -47.57 -34.76
CA ALA A 277 14.62 -47.42 -34.58
C ALA A 277 13.85 -48.47 -35.38
N LYS A 278 12.74 -48.97 -34.84
CA LYS A 278 11.74 -49.72 -35.59
C LYS A 278 10.33 -49.29 -35.16
N SER A 279 9.63 -48.70 -36.10
CA SER A 279 8.20 -48.38 -36.13
C SER A 279 7.33 -49.64 -36.05
N MET A 280 6.21 -49.59 -35.32
CA MET A 280 4.94 -50.21 -35.73
C MET A 280 3.76 -49.45 -35.10
N ALA A 281 2.70 -49.34 -35.91
CA ALA A 281 1.41 -48.73 -35.63
C ALA A 281 0.37 -49.80 -35.21
N MET A 282 -0.82 -49.33 -34.80
CA MET A 282 -2.08 -50.07 -34.55
C MET A 282 -2.08 -50.95 -33.27
N SER A 283 -3.15 -51.14 -32.49
CA SER A 283 -4.58 -50.86 -32.63
C SER A 283 -5.25 -50.77 -31.24
N VAL A 284 -6.40 -50.09 -31.21
CA VAL A 284 -7.49 -50.24 -30.24
C VAL A 284 -7.97 -51.70 -30.17
N GLN A 285 -8.30 -52.23 -28.99
CA GLN A 285 -9.61 -52.83 -28.62
C GLN A 285 -9.53 -53.66 -27.31
N ASP A 286 -10.52 -53.44 -26.44
CA ASP A 286 -11.20 -54.35 -25.51
C ASP A 286 -10.40 -55.31 -24.59
N TYR A 287 -10.58 -55.16 -23.27
CA TYR A 287 -10.85 -56.30 -22.38
C TYR A 287 -11.58 -55.85 -21.11
N TYR A 288 -12.89 -56.14 -21.06
CA TYR A 288 -13.69 -56.23 -19.83
C TYR A 288 -13.36 -57.54 -19.11
N ALA A 289 -13.38 -57.51 -17.77
CA ALA A 289 -14.20 -58.36 -16.89
C ALA A 289 -13.50 -58.77 -15.56
N PRO A 290 -14.28 -59.00 -14.50
CA PRO A 290 -13.88 -58.79 -13.10
C PRO A 290 -13.60 -60.10 -12.35
N ARG A 291 -13.00 -60.01 -11.15
CA ARG A 291 -12.99 -61.11 -10.18
C ARG A 291 -13.88 -60.79 -8.97
N TYR A 292 -14.89 -61.65 -8.83
CA TYR A 292 -15.81 -61.82 -7.71
C TYR A 292 -15.25 -62.84 -6.70
N GLY A 293 -15.69 -62.71 -5.44
CA GLY A 293 -15.80 -63.79 -4.44
C GLY A 293 -14.76 -63.73 -3.32
N GLY A 294 -15.08 -63.78 -2.03
CA GLY A 294 -16.35 -63.93 -1.27
C GLY A 294 -16.05 -63.62 0.21
N VAL A 295 -17.00 -63.04 0.98
CA VAL A 295 -17.90 -63.68 1.98
C VAL A 295 -17.12 -64.63 2.92
N VAL A 296 -17.11 -64.52 4.26
CA VAL A 296 -18.21 -64.79 5.22
C VAL A 296 -17.88 -64.29 6.65
N ASN A 297 -18.89 -63.69 7.33
CA ASN A 297 -19.20 -63.53 8.77
C ASN A 297 -18.14 -63.03 9.78
N GLY A 298 -18.42 -62.15 10.75
CA GLY A 298 -19.69 -61.68 11.32
C GLY A 298 -19.61 -61.80 12.85
N PHE A 299 -19.75 -60.69 13.59
CA PHE A 299 -20.20 -60.68 14.99
C PHE A 299 -20.73 -59.29 15.35
N ALA A 300 -21.94 -59.27 15.89
CA ALA A 300 -22.66 -58.12 16.42
C ALA A 300 -22.52 -58.08 17.95
N LEU A 301 -22.56 -56.89 18.55
CA LEU A 301 -23.53 -56.46 19.58
C LEU A 301 -23.05 -55.26 20.41
N SER A 302 -23.96 -54.26 20.53
CA SER A 302 -24.20 -53.30 21.64
C SER A 302 -23.04 -52.42 22.15
N THR A 303 -23.20 -51.14 22.48
CA THR A 303 -24.26 -50.56 23.35
C THR A 303 -24.31 -49.03 23.18
N GLU A 304 -25.48 -48.46 23.48
CA GLU A 304 -25.80 -47.05 23.67
C GLU A 304 -24.90 -46.36 24.73
N ASP A 305 -24.56 -45.07 24.53
CA ASP A 305 -24.80 -43.97 25.50
C ASP A 305 -24.18 -42.65 25.01
N ASP A 306 -25.08 -41.69 24.75
CA ASP A 306 -25.11 -40.30 25.22
C ASP A 306 -23.97 -39.26 25.00
N LEU A 307 -24.40 -38.23 24.25
CA LEU A 307 -24.39 -36.78 24.56
C LEU A 307 -23.17 -35.90 24.21
N ASP A 308 -23.41 -35.07 23.20
CA ASP A 308 -23.21 -33.62 23.10
C ASP A 308 -21.88 -33.04 23.59
N ASP A 309 -21.01 -32.72 22.64
CA ASP A 309 -19.98 -31.69 22.82
C ASP A 309 -19.95 -30.77 21.59
N ASP A 310 -20.47 -29.55 21.80
CA ASP A 310 -20.52 -28.45 20.84
C ASP A 310 -19.10 -28.01 20.43
N LEU A 311 -18.62 -28.52 19.30
CA LEU A 311 -17.40 -28.04 18.65
C LEU A 311 -17.69 -26.77 17.84
N ASN A 312 -17.68 -25.63 18.52
CA ASN A 312 -17.59 -24.33 17.89
C ASN A 312 -16.13 -24.10 17.42
N ILE A 313 -15.83 -24.45 16.16
CA ILE A 313 -14.50 -24.27 15.56
C ILE A 313 -14.49 -22.95 14.78
N SER A 314 -13.71 -22.01 15.30
CA SER A 314 -13.46 -20.70 14.70
C SER A 314 -12.55 -20.82 13.46
N SER A 315 -13.02 -20.24 12.36
CA SER A 315 -12.34 -20.15 11.06
C SER A 315 -11.07 -19.28 11.13
N ALA A 316 -9.96 -19.79 10.58
CA ALA A 316 -8.76 -19.00 10.29
C ALA A 316 -9.06 -18.01 9.14
N SER A 317 -9.06 -16.72 9.46
CA SER A 317 -9.25 -15.64 8.49
C SER A 317 -7.90 -15.17 7.95
N THR A 318 -7.69 -15.34 6.65
CA THR A 318 -6.57 -14.74 5.92
C THR A 318 -7.12 -13.49 5.24
N TYR A 319 -6.82 -12.31 5.78
CA TYR A 319 -7.19 -11.04 5.14
C TYR A 319 -6.23 -10.77 3.98
N SER A 320 -6.72 -10.95 2.76
CA SER A 320 -6.10 -10.38 1.56
C SER A 320 -6.96 -9.20 1.11
N MET A 321 -6.34 -8.03 0.96
CA MET A 321 -7.01 -6.80 0.54
C MET A 321 -7.22 -6.84 -0.98
N PRO A 322 -8.43 -6.55 -1.51
CA PRO A 322 -8.62 -6.43 -2.95
C PRO A 322 -8.11 -5.08 -3.46
N LEU A 323 -7.46 -5.12 -4.63
CA LEU A 323 -7.04 -3.98 -5.44
C LEU A 323 -7.95 -3.94 -6.67
N GLU A 324 -8.72 -2.87 -6.86
CA GLU A 324 -9.27 -2.50 -8.17
C GLU A 324 -9.50 -0.98 -8.26
N TYR A 325 -9.25 -0.41 -9.45
CA TYR A 325 -9.00 1.02 -9.71
C TYR A 325 -10.11 1.69 -10.56
N SER A 326 -10.51 2.89 -10.11
CA SER A 326 -10.98 4.13 -10.78
C SER A 326 -11.96 4.15 -11.97
N GLU A 327 -12.98 4.99 -11.83
CA GLU A 327 -13.32 6.03 -12.83
C GLU A 327 -13.46 7.42 -12.17
N ALA A 328 -12.68 8.37 -12.70
CA ALA A 328 -12.82 9.83 -12.75
C ALA A 328 -13.21 10.66 -11.51
N MET A 329 -12.19 11.30 -10.89
CA MET A 329 -12.19 12.73 -10.54
C MET A 329 -10.73 13.19 -10.26
N VAL A 330 -10.32 14.29 -10.87
CA VAL A 330 -8.95 14.85 -10.78
C VAL A 330 -8.82 15.66 -9.50
N PHE A 331 -8.08 15.16 -8.50
CA PHE A 331 -7.79 15.85 -7.22
C PHE A 331 -6.39 15.49 -6.64
N PRO A 332 -5.81 16.32 -5.75
CA PRO A 332 -4.37 16.31 -5.45
C PRO A 332 -3.97 15.24 -4.40
N ALA A 333 -3.12 14.31 -4.83
CA ALA A 333 -2.68 13.11 -4.09
C ALA A 333 -1.69 13.33 -2.91
N ALA A 334 -1.57 14.55 -2.38
CA ALA A 334 -0.55 14.90 -1.38
C ALA A 334 -0.86 14.43 0.06
N LEU A 335 -2.03 13.82 0.30
CA LEU A 335 -2.58 13.81 1.65
C LEU A 335 -2.51 12.53 2.48
N MET A 336 -2.49 11.37 1.83
CA MET A 336 -2.61 10.10 2.54
C MET A 336 -1.29 9.57 3.14
N ALA A 337 -0.20 10.35 3.11
CA ALA A 337 1.14 9.89 3.50
C ALA A 337 1.57 10.30 4.93
N ILE A 338 0.83 11.17 5.63
CA ILE A 338 1.36 11.88 6.83
C ILE A 338 0.57 11.58 8.12
N LEU A 339 -0.48 10.72 8.04
CA LEU A 339 -1.33 10.33 9.18
C LEU A 339 -0.55 9.93 10.48
N PRO A 340 0.54 9.13 10.43
CA PRO A 340 1.22 8.66 11.64
C PRO A 340 2.00 9.78 12.37
N THR A 341 2.41 10.82 11.67
CA THR A 341 3.19 11.95 12.19
C THR A 341 2.31 12.99 12.89
N ILE A 342 1.04 13.13 12.46
CA ILE A 342 0.05 14.02 13.07
C ILE A 342 -0.34 13.50 14.47
N LEU A 343 -0.47 12.19 14.63
CA LEU A 343 -0.84 11.54 15.90
C LEU A 343 0.22 11.71 17.01
N GLN A 344 1.51 11.89 16.68
CA GLN A 344 2.57 12.06 17.67
C GLN A 344 2.69 13.48 18.24
N VAL A 345 2.22 14.50 17.50
CA VAL A 345 2.37 15.93 17.88
C VAL A 345 1.02 16.58 18.24
N ALA A 346 -0.09 15.90 17.96
CA ALA A 346 -1.46 16.32 18.30
C ALA A 346 -1.64 16.85 19.74
N PRO A 347 -1.06 16.24 20.80
CA PRO A 347 -1.27 16.74 22.16
C PRO A 347 -0.74 18.16 22.39
N GLN A 348 0.39 18.51 21.75
CA GLN A 348 1.03 19.81 21.93
C GLN A 348 0.34 20.91 21.11
N ILE A 349 -0.13 20.55 19.91
CA ILE A 349 -0.90 21.47 19.04
C ILE A 349 -2.26 21.76 19.67
N ILE A 350 -2.93 20.74 20.22
CA ILE A 350 -4.19 20.91 20.96
C ILE A 350 -3.98 21.76 22.21
N ASP A 351 -2.89 21.56 22.97
CA ASP A 351 -2.59 22.39 24.14
C ASP A 351 -2.29 23.86 23.77
N LEU A 352 -1.62 24.10 22.63
CA LEU A 352 -1.38 25.44 22.10
C LEU A 352 -2.70 26.11 21.63
N ILE A 353 -3.55 25.37 20.91
CA ILE A 353 -4.87 25.84 20.45
C ILE A 353 -5.79 26.13 21.64
N MET A 354 -5.84 25.24 22.64
CA MET A 354 -6.64 25.41 23.86
C MET A 354 -6.18 26.58 24.72
N LYS A 355 -4.88 26.89 24.73
CA LYS A 355 -4.33 28.09 25.41
C LYS A 355 -4.66 29.41 24.71
N MET A 356 -5.08 29.38 23.45
CA MET A 356 -5.53 30.57 22.71
C MET A 356 -7.01 30.93 22.96
N PHE A 357 -7.80 30.07 23.61
CA PHE A 357 -9.19 30.35 23.98
C PHE A 357 -9.32 30.70 25.48
N PRO A 358 -10.20 31.66 25.85
CA PRO A 358 -10.48 31.94 27.26
C PRO A 358 -11.08 30.71 27.94
N LYS A 359 -10.67 30.44 29.19
CA LYS A 359 -10.92 29.19 29.97
C LYS A 359 -12.36 28.68 30.09
N ASN A 360 -13.38 29.38 29.56
CA ASN A 360 -14.80 29.04 29.66
C ASN A 360 -15.53 28.92 28.31
N GLN A 361 -14.82 28.86 27.18
CA GLN A 361 -15.47 28.60 25.88
C GLN A 361 -14.73 27.47 25.15
N ASN A 362 -15.38 26.31 25.06
CA ASN A 362 -15.02 25.31 24.07
C ASN A 362 -15.50 25.86 22.72
N PRO A 363 -14.60 26.09 21.74
CA PRO A 363 -15.04 26.49 20.41
C PRO A 363 -15.91 25.37 19.84
N THR A 364 -17.11 25.72 19.39
CA THR A 364 -17.90 24.78 18.58
C THR A 364 -17.17 24.57 17.25
N SER A 365 -17.34 23.40 16.62
CA SER A 365 -16.75 23.09 15.30
C SER A 365 -16.99 24.23 14.28
N LYS A 366 -18.15 24.87 14.38
CA LYS A 366 -18.58 26.01 13.59
C LYS A 366 -17.77 27.31 13.80
N GLN A 367 -17.18 27.51 14.97
CA GLN A 367 -16.32 28.67 15.24
C GLN A 367 -14.89 28.47 14.70
N MET A 368 -14.40 27.22 14.67
CA MET A 368 -13.12 26.89 14.05
C MET A 368 -13.18 26.98 12.52
N SER A 369 -14.28 26.52 11.88
CA SER A 369 -14.46 26.65 10.43
C SER A 369 -14.54 28.11 9.98
N MET A 370 -15.27 28.95 10.74
CA MET A 370 -15.40 30.37 10.45
C MET A 370 -14.10 31.17 10.64
N MET A 371 -13.23 30.76 11.59
CA MET A 371 -11.92 31.40 11.83
C MET A 371 -10.89 31.05 10.76
N LEU A 372 -11.07 29.91 10.08
CA LEU A 372 -10.20 29.44 9.00
C LEU A 372 -10.70 29.83 7.60
N GLY A 373 -11.88 30.44 7.50
CA GLY A 373 -12.47 30.89 6.22
C GLY A 373 -12.90 29.74 5.31
N ILE A 374 -13.34 28.61 5.89
CA ILE A 374 -13.70 27.39 5.16
C ILE A 374 -15.22 27.18 5.27
N ASP A 375 -15.90 27.11 4.12
CA ASP A 375 -17.33 26.79 4.05
C ASP A 375 -17.58 25.31 4.43
N GLU A 376 -18.62 25.04 5.23
CA GLU A 376 -18.91 23.72 5.84
C GLU A 376 -19.22 22.60 4.81
N GLU A 377 -19.50 22.94 3.55
CA GLU A 377 -19.94 21.98 2.53
C GLU A 377 -18.79 21.34 1.71
N GLU A 378 -17.55 21.81 1.85
CA GLU A 378 -16.38 21.30 1.11
C GLU A 378 -15.28 20.73 2.04
N TYR A 379 -15.70 20.04 3.09
CA TYR A 379 -14.81 19.45 4.10
C TYR A 379 -14.28 18.08 3.63
N THR A 380 -13.21 18.06 2.83
CA THR A 380 -12.45 16.83 2.56
C THR A 380 -11.30 16.69 3.57
N GLU A 381 -10.94 15.44 3.93
CA GLU A 381 -9.80 15.14 4.81
C GLU A 381 -8.51 15.87 4.33
N ASP A 382 -8.46 16.14 3.02
CA ASP A 382 -7.46 16.88 2.27
C ASP A 382 -7.17 18.31 2.77
N HIS A 383 -8.18 19.13 3.08
CA HIS A 383 -7.92 20.52 3.49
C HIS A 383 -7.44 20.65 4.95
N ALA A 384 -7.96 19.83 5.86
CA ALA A 384 -7.57 19.86 7.26
C ALA A 384 -6.08 19.50 7.49
N THR A 385 -5.54 18.61 6.64
CA THR A 385 -4.17 18.08 6.77
C THR A 385 -3.12 19.05 6.24
N LEU A 386 -3.41 19.75 5.14
CA LEU A 386 -2.57 20.84 4.62
C LEU A 386 -2.49 22.01 5.61
N ILE A 387 -3.62 22.30 6.27
CA ILE A 387 -3.69 23.30 7.35
C ILE A 387 -2.89 22.82 8.57
N ALA A 388 -3.02 21.56 8.99
CA ALA A 388 -2.25 20.99 10.11
C ALA A 388 -0.73 20.95 9.86
N LEU A 389 -0.28 20.65 8.64
CA LEU A 389 1.14 20.72 8.25
C LEU A 389 1.66 22.16 8.22
N SER A 390 0.89 23.08 7.64
CA SER A 390 1.26 24.50 7.60
C SER A 390 1.37 25.08 9.02
N LEU A 391 0.47 24.69 9.93
CA LEU A 391 0.47 25.09 11.34
C LEU A 391 1.57 24.39 12.16
N GLY A 392 1.80 23.09 11.97
CA GLY A 392 2.85 22.33 12.65
C GLY A 392 4.26 22.78 12.28
N ILE A 393 4.47 23.19 11.02
CA ILE A 393 5.77 23.71 10.56
C ILE A 393 5.94 25.19 10.91
N ALA A 394 4.86 25.98 10.93
CA ALA A 394 4.92 27.35 11.47
C ALA A 394 5.21 27.35 12.99
N ALA A 395 4.81 26.30 13.71
CA ALA A 395 4.98 26.18 15.16
C ALA A 395 6.28 25.48 15.59
N ALA A 396 6.93 24.68 14.74
CA ALA A 396 8.20 24.05 15.08
C ALA A 396 9.32 25.10 15.09
N PRO A 397 9.96 25.41 16.23
CA PRO A 397 11.06 26.37 16.29
C PRO A 397 12.28 25.78 15.58
N THR A 398 12.37 25.94 14.26
CA THR A 398 13.60 25.60 13.53
C THR A 398 14.65 26.65 13.84
N LEU A 399 15.69 26.22 14.54
CA LEU A 399 16.68 27.03 15.25
C LEU A 399 17.55 27.99 14.43
N ASN A 400 17.43 28.16 13.10
CA ASN A 400 18.49 28.84 12.34
C ASN A 400 18.18 30.21 11.72
N LEU A 401 16.92 30.60 11.48
CA LEU A 401 16.61 31.96 11.02
C LEU A 401 15.26 32.42 11.59
N ALA A 402 15.28 33.21 12.65
CA ALA A 402 14.07 33.90 13.14
C ALA A 402 13.75 35.06 12.19
N TYR A 403 12.69 34.94 11.40
CA TYR A 403 12.22 36.00 10.50
C TYR A 403 10.70 36.18 10.60
N GLN A 404 10.23 37.38 10.28
CA GLN A 404 8.82 37.66 10.11
C GLN A 404 8.41 37.34 8.67
N ARG A 405 7.47 36.40 8.49
CA ARG A 405 6.96 36.03 7.17
C ARG A 405 6.28 37.21 6.48
N VAL A 406 6.57 37.42 5.21
CA VAL A 406 5.96 38.44 4.36
C VAL A 406 5.14 37.77 3.26
N ASP A 407 3.82 37.79 3.40
CA ASP A 407 2.92 37.07 2.47
C ASP A 407 2.90 37.63 1.05
N ALA A 408 3.25 38.92 0.89
CA ALA A 408 3.38 39.56 -0.42
C ALA A 408 4.59 39.07 -1.23
N VAL A 409 5.48 38.27 -0.64
CA VAL A 409 6.65 37.70 -1.31
C VAL A 409 6.49 36.19 -1.40
N ILE A 410 6.25 35.70 -2.61
CA ILE A 410 6.02 34.27 -2.88
C ILE A 410 7.28 33.68 -3.50
N LEU A 411 7.72 32.56 -2.96
CA LEU A 411 8.83 31.77 -3.52
C LEU A 411 8.28 30.41 -3.96
N ALA A 412 8.57 30.00 -5.19
CA ALA A 412 8.10 28.74 -5.76
C ALA A 412 9.21 28.03 -6.54
N PHE A 413 9.16 26.70 -6.56
CA PHE A 413 10.01 25.89 -7.44
C PHE A 413 9.51 26.01 -8.89
N THR A 414 10.42 26.10 -9.85
CA THR A 414 10.13 26.09 -11.29
C THR A 414 10.80 24.92 -11.98
N ASP A 415 10.35 24.62 -13.20
CA ASP A 415 10.90 23.57 -14.06
C ASP A 415 10.87 22.18 -13.42
N VAL A 416 9.83 21.93 -12.63
CA VAL A 416 9.57 20.65 -11.97
C VAL A 416 8.32 20.02 -12.53
N THR A 417 8.47 18.81 -13.06
CA THR A 417 7.33 18.01 -13.54
C THR A 417 7.12 16.85 -12.56
N PRO A 418 5.92 16.70 -11.99
CA PRO A 418 5.64 15.54 -11.17
C PRO A 418 5.36 14.32 -12.05
N VAL A 419 5.70 13.13 -11.54
CA VAL A 419 5.52 11.84 -12.21
C VAL A 419 4.63 10.95 -11.35
N MET A 420 3.76 10.17 -11.99
CA MET A 420 2.84 9.26 -11.31
C MET A 420 3.52 7.93 -10.94
N ILE A 421 3.63 7.65 -9.63
CA ILE A 421 4.13 6.40 -9.08
C ILE A 421 3.20 5.95 -7.97
N HIS A 422 2.85 4.66 -7.93
CA HIS A 422 1.87 4.12 -6.98
C HIS A 422 0.52 4.87 -6.98
N GLY A 423 0.14 5.45 -8.13
CA GLY A 423 -1.06 6.27 -8.22
C GLY A 423 -0.96 7.65 -7.55
N LYS A 424 0.22 8.06 -7.09
CA LYS A 424 0.48 9.37 -6.49
C LYS A 424 1.43 10.19 -7.36
N SER A 425 1.14 11.48 -7.43
CA SER A 425 1.96 12.48 -8.13
C SER A 425 3.18 12.82 -7.25
N ARG A 426 4.39 12.52 -7.73
CA ARG A 426 5.65 12.70 -6.97
C ARG A 426 6.68 13.50 -7.76
N PHE A 427 7.47 14.33 -7.06
CA PHE A 427 8.62 15.00 -7.65
C PHE A 427 9.86 14.13 -7.49
N LEU A 428 10.34 13.60 -8.60
CA LEU A 428 11.45 12.66 -8.63
C LEU A 428 12.73 13.35 -9.07
N TYR A 429 13.83 13.03 -8.42
CA TYR A 429 15.16 13.51 -8.78
C TYR A 429 16.16 12.35 -8.80
N ARG A 430 17.06 12.35 -9.78
CA ARG A 430 18.12 11.34 -9.87
C ARG A 430 19.12 11.49 -8.74
N HIS A 431 19.50 10.37 -8.13
CA HIS A 431 20.52 10.32 -7.06
C HIS A 431 21.96 10.38 -7.59
N ASP A 432 22.18 9.96 -8.83
CA ASP A 432 23.50 9.73 -9.42
C ASP A 432 24.12 10.94 -10.14
N GLN A 433 23.51 12.11 -10.04
CA GLN A 433 23.98 13.36 -10.65
C GLN A 433 23.66 14.56 -9.77
N ASP A 434 24.27 15.71 -10.06
CA ASP A 434 23.94 16.95 -9.37
C ASP A 434 22.48 17.34 -9.60
N ILE A 435 21.79 17.73 -8.54
CA ILE A 435 20.41 18.21 -8.62
C ILE A 435 20.37 19.70 -8.35
N SER A 436 19.53 20.42 -9.08
CA SER A 436 19.36 21.85 -8.92
C SER A 436 17.89 22.20 -8.79
N PHE A 437 17.59 23.24 -8.02
CA PHE A 437 16.23 23.68 -7.72
C PHE A 437 16.01 25.08 -8.28
N PRO A 438 15.58 25.23 -9.55
CA PRO A 438 15.19 26.51 -10.09
C PRO A 438 14.05 27.13 -9.26
N LEU A 439 14.18 28.42 -8.97
CA LEU A 439 13.23 29.15 -8.13
C LEU A 439 12.71 30.38 -8.85
N LYS A 440 11.42 30.67 -8.68
CA LYS A 440 10.79 31.91 -9.07
C LYS A 440 10.34 32.67 -7.82
N LEU A 441 10.71 33.94 -7.78
CA LEU A 441 10.33 34.89 -6.75
C LEU A 441 9.27 35.83 -7.32
N GLU A 442 8.15 35.99 -6.63
CA GLU A 442 7.16 37.01 -6.93
C GLU A 442 7.18 38.02 -5.79
N THR A 443 7.58 39.25 -6.08
CA THR A 443 7.71 40.31 -5.08
C THR A 443 7.30 41.67 -5.65
N PRO A 444 6.58 42.52 -4.89
CA PRO A 444 6.21 43.86 -5.33
C PRO A 444 7.41 44.81 -5.39
N GLN A 445 8.49 44.53 -4.64
CA GLN A 445 9.69 45.36 -4.60
C GLN A 445 10.95 44.49 -4.64
N ALA A 446 12.02 45.04 -5.23
CA ALA A 446 13.31 44.36 -5.25
C ALA A 446 13.86 44.15 -3.83
N VAL A 447 14.26 42.91 -3.53
CA VAL A 447 14.80 42.50 -2.23
C VAL A 447 16.32 42.60 -2.28
N LYS A 448 16.92 43.44 -1.44
CA LYS A 448 18.37 43.66 -1.40
C LYS A 448 19.02 42.84 -0.29
N LYS A 449 20.23 42.34 -0.54
CA LYS A 449 21.07 41.60 0.42
C LYS A 449 20.33 40.43 1.08
N ALA A 450 19.66 39.62 0.28
CA ALA A 450 18.96 38.45 0.77
C ALA A 450 19.93 37.27 1.01
N LYS A 451 19.58 36.43 1.98
CA LYS A 451 20.18 35.13 2.24
C LYS A 451 19.17 34.06 1.87
N LEU A 452 19.54 33.20 0.92
CA LEU A 452 18.75 32.04 0.52
C LEU A 452 19.34 30.80 1.21
N GLN A 453 18.52 30.06 1.95
CA GLN A 453 18.93 28.85 2.65
C GLN A 453 18.13 27.66 2.10
N LEU A 454 18.84 26.62 1.66
CA LEU A 454 18.29 25.34 1.26
C LEU A 454 18.54 24.34 2.39
N LEU A 455 17.49 23.68 2.86
CA LEU A 455 17.55 22.60 3.84
C LEU A 455 16.94 21.34 3.24
N VAL A 456 17.66 20.22 3.34
CA VAL A 456 17.11 18.89 3.08
C VAL A 456 16.84 18.23 4.42
N LYS A 457 15.58 17.87 4.67
CA LYS A 457 15.14 17.26 5.92
C LYS A 457 14.58 15.87 5.68
N HIS A 458 14.77 15.00 6.66
CA HIS A 458 14.02 13.75 6.71
C HIS A 458 12.53 14.06 7.00
N PRO A 459 11.55 13.52 6.25
CA PRO A 459 10.14 13.92 6.36
C PRO A 459 9.55 13.63 7.75
N ASN A 460 9.81 12.45 8.32
CA ASN A 460 9.24 12.06 9.61
C ASN A 460 9.92 12.71 10.82
N THR A 461 11.26 12.74 10.85
CA THR A 461 12.02 13.27 12.01
C THR A 461 12.30 14.77 11.95
N LEU A 462 12.11 15.39 10.78
CA LEU A 462 12.48 16.78 10.47
C LEU A 462 13.97 17.11 10.70
N LYS A 463 14.82 16.11 10.96
CA LYS A 463 16.27 16.29 11.11
C LYS A 463 16.85 16.84 9.81
N VAL A 464 17.61 17.94 9.92
CA VAL A 464 18.35 18.53 8.80
C VAL A 464 19.52 17.62 8.45
N LEU A 465 19.54 17.15 7.20
CA LEU A 465 20.57 16.26 6.65
C LEU A 465 21.59 17.04 5.81
N ILE A 466 21.13 18.05 5.08
CA ILE A 466 21.96 18.94 4.26
C ILE A 466 21.48 20.37 4.50
N GLU A 467 22.43 21.28 4.68
CA GLU A 467 22.19 22.72 4.73
C GLU A 467 23.13 23.43 3.76
N GLN A 468 22.58 24.33 2.96
CA GLN A 468 23.34 25.20 2.07
C GLN A 468 22.82 26.63 2.18
N ASN A 469 23.75 27.58 2.14
CA ASN A 469 23.46 29.00 2.27
C ASN A 469 24.03 29.74 1.06
N TYR A 470 23.23 30.62 0.48
CA TYR A 470 23.58 31.43 -0.68
C TYR A 470 23.31 32.90 -0.38
N HIS A 471 24.20 33.78 -0.86
CA HIS A 471 24.01 35.22 -0.76
C HIS A 471 23.49 35.77 -2.09
N ILE A 472 22.45 36.60 -2.03
CA ILE A 472 21.83 37.24 -3.20
C ILE A 472 21.85 38.74 -2.98
N GLU A 473 22.63 39.45 -3.80
CA GLU A 473 22.80 40.90 -3.66
C GLU A 473 21.49 41.66 -3.94
N ASN A 474 20.77 41.25 -4.99
CA ASN A 474 19.51 41.84 -5.40
C ASN A 474 18.61 40.78 -6.05
N ALA A 475 17.42 40.55 -5.50
CA ALA A 475 16.42 39.64 -6.03
C ALA A 475 15.18 40.45 -6.49
N THR A 476 14.84 40.33 -7.76
CA THR A 476 13.67 40.95 -8.37
C THR A 476 12.58 39.91 -8.62
N SER A 477 11.36 40.36 -8.97
CA SER A 477 10.32 39.44 -9.42
C SER A 477 10.77 38.70 -10.68
N GLY A 478 10.63 37.38 -10.73
CA GLY A 478 11.12 36.50 -11.81
C GLY A 478 12.01 35.35 -11.30
N ALA A 479 12.86 34.84 -12.19
CA ALA A 479 13.81 33.78 -11.84
C ALA A 479 14.88 34.28 -10.86
N VAL A 480 15.17 33.50 -9.83
CA VAL A 480 16.22 33.82 -8.85
C VAL A 480 17.60 33.61 -9.49
N SER A 481 18.50 34.59 -9.36
CA SER A 481 19.82 34.57 -10.01
C SER A 481 20.73 33.42 -9.54
N VAL A 482 20.54 32.96 -8.31
CA VAL A 482 21.25 31.82 -7.75
C VAL A 482 20.31 30.62 -7.73
N VAL A 483 20.71 29.53 -8.40
CA VAL A 483 20.00 28.25 -8.39
C VAL A 483 20.66 27.35 -7.34
N PRO A 484 19.99 27.01 -6.23
CA PRO A 484 20.50 26.04 -5.27
C PRO A 484 20.81 24.70 -5.93
N LYS A 485 21.94 24.10 -5.55
CA LYS A 485 22.40 22.81 -6.11
C LYS A 485 22.91 21.90 -5.02
N ILE A 486 22.50 20.64 -5.03
CA ILE A 486 23.06 19.59 -4.18
C ILE A 486 23.96 18.72 -5.04
N SER A 487 25.23 18.62 -4.66
CA SER A 487 26.20 17.84 -5.43
C SER A 487 25.97 16.34 -5.26
N LYS A 488 26.39 15.57 -6.26
CA LYS A 488 26.35 14.10 -6.24
C LYS A 488 27.00 13.51 -4.98
N GLU A 489 28.10 14.09 -4.49
CA GLU A 489 28.76 13.63 -3.26
C GLU A 489 27.92 13.84 -2.01
N GLN A 490 27.13 14.91 -1.98
CA GLN A 490 26.19 15.16 -0.89
C GLN A 490 25.00 14.21 -0.98
N LEU A 491 24.50 13.94 -2.19
CA LEU A 491 23.40 12.97 -2.40
C LEU A 491 23.78 11.55 -1.97
N LYS A 492 25.05 11.13 -2.14
CA LYS A 492 25.53 9.83 -1.62
C LYS A 492 25.34 9.62 -0.12
N LYS A 493 25.15 10.69 0.66
CA LYS A 493 24.86 10.61 2.11
C LYS A 493 23.39 10.33 2.40
N LEU A 494 22.53 10.51 1.40
CA LEU A 494 21.11 10.26 1.45
C LEU A 494 20.83 8.87 0.87
N ALA A 495 19.89 8.15 1.49
CA ALA A 495 19.41 6.87 1.00
C ALA A 495 18.59 7.05 -0.29
N VAL A 496 18.78 6.11 -1.19
CA VAL A 496 18.09 6.01 -2.48
C VAL A 496 16.68 5.48 -2.27
N ASN A 497 15.74 5.89 -3.12
CA ASN A 497 14.33 5.52 -3.10
C ASN A 497 13.62 5.89 -1.79
N GLU A 498 14.12 6.94 -1.12
CA GLU A 498 13.50 7.55 0.05
C GLU A 498 13.00 8.96 -0.26
N GLU A 499 12.01 9.41 0.52
CA GLU A 499 11.43 10.74 0.43
C GLU A 499 12.19 11.74 1.32
N TYR A 500 12.36 12.95 0.82
CA TYR A 500 13.03 14.06 1.51
C TYR A 500 12.21 15.34 1.39
N LEU A 501 12.14 16.10 2.48
CA LEU A 501 11.50 17.41 2.49
C LEU A 501 12.53 18.48 2.19
N ILE A 502 12.41 19.11 1.02
CA ILE A 502 13.20 20.27 0.64
C ILE A 502 12.52 21.51 1.19
N CYS A 503 13.23 22.30 1.99
CA CYS A 503 12.78 23.60 2.45
C CYS A 503 13.73 24.68 1.91
N VAL A 504 13.18 25.68 1.25
CA VAL A 504 13.93 26.85 0.80
C VAL A 504 13.37 28.06 1.51
N SER A 505 14.23 28.82 2.20
CA SER A 505 13.88 30.10 2.82
C SER A 505 14.70 31.23 2.21
N LEU A 506 14.04 32.35 1.92
CA LEU A 506 14.67 33.59 1.50
C LEU A 506 14.46 34.62 2.61
N VAL A 507 15.55 35.09 3.23
CA VAL A 507 15.52 36.00 4.38
C VAL A 507 16.31 37.26 4.05
N TRP A 508 15.79 38.43 4.41
CA TRP A 508 16.44 39.71 4.15
C TRP A 508 16.15 40.72 5.27
N GLU A 509 16.97 41.77 5.34
CA GLU A 509 16.76 42.85 6.28
C GLU A 509 15.76 43.88 5.74
N GLY A 510 14.68 44.12 6.48
CA GLY A 510 13.71 45.18 6.22
C GLY A 510 13.63 46.18 7.37
N ARG A 511 13.03 47.34 7.14
CA ARG A 511 12.67 48.28 8.22
C ARG A 511 11.16 48.24 8.45
N SER A 512 10.77 48.08 9.70
CA SER A 512 9.35 48.19 10.08
C SER A 512 8.85 49.62 9.84
N LYS A 513 7.72 49.77 9.13
CA LYS A 513 7.09 51.09 8.91
C LYS A 513 6.71 51.79 10.23
N LYS A 514 6.34 51.01 11.25
CA LYS A 514 5.82 51.53 12.52
C LYS A 514 6.93 51.92 13.50
N THR A 515 8.01 51.13 13.57
CA THR A 515 9.07 51.32 14.59
C THR A 515 10.41 51.76 14.03
N GLN A 516 10.59 51.77 12.70
CA GLN A 516 11.87 52.04 12.02
C GLN A 516 13.04 51.11 12.42
N LYS A 517 12.79 50.08 13.24
CA LYS A 517 13.79 49.07 13.60
C LYS A 517 14.05 48.13 12.43
N VAL A 518 15.29 47.69 12.29
CA VAL A 518 15.68 46.63 11.35
C VAL A 518 15.08 45.32 11.85
N MET A 519 14.34 44.64 10.98
CA MET A 519 13.72 43.34 11.23
C MET A 519 14.12 42.38 10.12
N GLN A 520 14.36 41.12 10.48
CA GLN A 520 14.55 40.05 9.50
C GLN A 520 13.17 39.69 8.94
N LEU A 521 12.98 39.93 7.66
CA LEU A 521 11.81 39.55 6.89
C LEU A 521 12.14 38.33 6.06
N GLY A 522 11.15 37.51 5.73
CA GLY A 522 11.42 36.35 4.90
C GLY A 522 10.20 35.70 4.28
N THR A 523 10.45 34.78 3.37
CA THR A 523 9.46 33.85 2.84
C THR A 523 10.09 32.45 2.74
N SER A 524 9.26 31.42 2.67
CA SER A 524 9.74 30.06 2.47
C SER A 524 8.77 29.22 1.66
N THR A 525 9.33 28.19 1.02
CA THR A 525 8.60 27.18 0.27
C THR A 525 9.16 25.80 0.58
N MET A 526 8.33 24.79 0.40
CA MET A 526 8.71 23.41 0.64
C MET A 526 8.17 22.48 -0.43
N GLN A 527 8.92 21.41 -0.70
CA GLN A 527 8.54 20.38 -1.64
C GLN A 527 9.03 19.02 -1.15
N LEU A 528 8.14 18.04 -1.13
CA LEU A 528 8.50 16.65 -0.88
C LEU A 528 9.03 16.07 -2.19
N ILE A 529 10.23 15.51 -2.16
CA ILE A 529 10.88 14.88 -3.32
C ILE A 529 11.23 13.43 -3.00
N THR A 530 11.34 12.59 -4.03
CA THR A 530 11.90 11.24 -3.91
C THR A 530 13.22 11.19 -4.68
N LEU A 531 14.30 10.73 -4.03
CA LEU A 531 15.58 10.50 -4.71
C LEU A 531 15.55 9.12 -5.34
N VAL A 532 15.60 9.04 -6.67
CA VAL A 532 15.50 7.80 -7.42
C VAL A 532 16.89 7.31 -7.81
N GLY A 533 17.11 6.01 -7.62
CA GLY A 533 18.31 5.32 -8.09
C GLY A 533 18.25 5.03 -9.57
N GLU A 534 18.87 3.91 -9.97
CA GLU A 534 18.68 3.38 -11.33
C GLU A 534 17.26 2.81 -11.50
N TYR A 535 16.78 2.12 -10.46
CA TYR A 535 15.44 1.54 -10.40
C TYR A 535 14.67 2.04 -9.18
N LEU A 536 13.35 2.13 -9.35
CA LEU A 536 12.37 2.42 -8.31
C LEU A 536 11.29 1.33 -8.32
N PHE A 537 10.86 0.87 -7.15
CA PHE A 537 9.73 -0.05 -7.04
C PHE A 537 8.41 0.66 -7.44
N ASP A 538 7.52 0.01 -8.20
CA ASP A 538 6.19 0.54 -8.52
C ASP A 538 5.05 -0.39 -8.04
N ARG A 539 5.05 -1.66 -8.44
CA ARG A 539 3.96 -2.57 -8.03
C ARG A 539 4.37 -4.02 -8.13
N VAL A 540 3.55 -4.87 -7.53
CA VAL A 540 3.66 -6.31 -7.64
C VAL A 540 2.45 -6.79 -8.44
N GLU A 541 2.70 -7.58 -9.47
CA GLU A 541 1.73 -8.09 -10.41
C GLU A 541 1.80 -9.62 -10.51
N GLY A 542 0.70 -10.18 -11.02
CA GLY A 542 0.62 -11.58 -11.43
C GLY A 542 0.51 -12.58 -10.29
N THR A 543 0.21 -13.81 -10.68
CA THR A 543 0.24 -14.97 -9.80
C THR A 543 1.25 -15.97 -10.34
N GLY A 544 2.39 -16.13 -9.66
CA GLY A 544 3.33 -17.20 -9.99
C GLY A 544 3.10 -18.46 -9.19
N GLN A 545 3.86 -19.49 -9.57
CA GLN A 545 3.91 -20.78 -8.90
C GLN A 545 4.44 -20.61 -7.47
N THR A 546 3.87 -21.37 -6.55
CA THR A 546 4.36 -21.49 -5.18
C THR A 546 5.36 -22.65 -5.07
N VAL A 547 6.41 -22.43 -4.29
CA VAL A 547 7.49 -23.40 -4.05
C VAL A 547 7.64 -23.57 -2.55
N PRO A 548 7.29 -24.74 -1.98
CA PRO A 548 7.53 -25.02 -0.57
C PRO A 548 9.02 -25.23 -0.33
N LEU A 549 9.57 -24.59 0.72
CA LEU A 549 10.97 -24.80 1.12
C LEU A 549 11.10 -25.99 2.08
N ASN A 550 10.53 -27.13 1.73
CA ASN A 550 10.38 -28.30 2.60
C ASN A 550 11.64 -29.18 2.73
N ASP A 551 12.64 -29.00 1.86
CA ASP A 551 13.94 -29.66 1.96
C ASP A 551 14.80 -28.95 3.04
N VAL A 552 14.93 -29.57 4.21
CA VAL A 552 15.64 -29.02 5.38
C VAL A 552 17.12 -28.83 5.10
N ASP A 553 17.74 -29.76 4.37
CA ASP A 553 19.18 -29.75 4.12
C ASP A 553 19.54 -28.63 3.15
N ARG A 554 18.69 -28.43 2.14
CA ARG A 554 18.86 -27.38 1.14
C ARG A 554 18.48 -25.99 1.65
N PHE A 555 17.39 -25.88 2.42
CA PHE A 555 16.79 -24.60 2.81
C PHE A 555 16.86 -24.30 4.31
N ARG A 556 17.86 -24.85 5.00
CA ARG A 556 17.99 -24.77 6.47
C ARG A 556 17.86 -23.35 7.04
N SER A 557 18.33 -22.34 6.31
CA SER A 557 18.30 -20.93 6.70
C SER A 557 16.87 -20.35 6.78
N TYR A 558 15.89 -20.99 6.15
CA TYR A 558 14.48 -20.62 6.17
C TYR A 558 13.65 -21.41 7.17
N TRP A 559 14.22 -22.46 7.77
CA TRP A 559 13.58 -23.28 8.80
C TRP A 559 13.79 -22.70 10.19
N HIS A 560 12.72 -22.66 10.98
CA HIS A 560 12.72 -22.11 12.33
C HIS A 560 12.07 -23.07 13.32
N LYS A 561 12.85 -23.57 14.29
CA LYS A 561 12.31 -24.25 15.47
C LYS A 561 11.82 -23.20 16.45
N VAL A 562 10.51 -22.99 16.52
CA VAL A 562 9.95 -21.92 17.35
C VAL A 562 9.71 -22.36 18.79
N TRP A 563 9.50 -23.65 19.03
CA TRP A 563 9.22 -24.17 20.37
C TRP A 563 9.63 -25.63 20.52
N GLN A 564 9.98 -26.02 21.73
CA GLN A 564 10.19 -27.40 22.17
C GLN A 564 9.79 -27.53 23.63
N GLY A 565 9.17 -28.64 24.00
CA GLY A 565 8.86 -28.96 25.38
C GLY A 565 8.57 -30.45 25.56
N ASP A 566 8.51 -30.87 26.83
CA ASP A 566 8.26 -32.26 27.21
C ASP A 566 6.89 -32.36 27.87
N PHE A 567 6.20 -33.46 27.65
CA PHE A 567 4.97 -33.77 28.37
C PHE A 567 5.28 -34.33 29.77
N THR A 568 4.50 -33.93 30.76
CA THR A 568 4.61 -34.40 32.15
C THR A 568 3.40 -35.25 32.54
N GLU A 569 3.34 -35.75 33.77
CA GLU A 569 2.16 -36.48 34.25
C GLU A 569 0.90 -35.59 34.28
N ASP A 570 1.10 -34.31 34.65
CA ASP A 570 0.06 -33.28 34.76
C ASP A 570 -0.27 -32.64 33.40
N VAL A 571 0.71 -32.55 32.50
CA VAL A 571 0.59 -31.87 31.21
C VAL A 571 0.61 -32.90 30.10
N ARG A 572 -0.58 -33.29 29.62
CA ARG A 572 -0.73 -34.24 28.50
C ARG A 572 -1.18 -33.59 27.20
N ARG A 573 -1.65 -32.35 27.27
CA ARG A 573 -2.12 -31.57 26.13
C ARG A 573 -1.56 -30.16 26.17
N ILE A 574 -1.04 -29.71 25.03
CA ILE A 574 -0.55 -28.34 24.87
C ILE A 574 -1.22 -27.75 23.63
N SER A 575 -1.87 -26.60 23.76
CA SER A 575 -2.51 -25.88 22.66
C SER A 575 -1.83 -24.53 22.47
N PHE A 576 -1.42 -24.22 21.24
CA PHE A 576 -0.84 -22.93 20.87
C PHE A 576 -1.74 -22.17 19.89
N ASP A 577 -2.07 -20.93 20.22
CA ASP A 577 -2.48 -19.90 19.25
C ASP A 577 -1.21 -19.23 18.69
N CYS A 578 -0.77 -19.68 17.52
CA CYS A 578 0.48 -19.30 16.89
C CYS A 578 0.30 -18.11 15.95
N LYS A 579 1.19 -17.12 16.05
CA LYS A 579 1.34 -16.03 15.08
C LYS A 579 2.80 -15.88 14.66
N TYR A 580 3.04 -16.02 13.36
CA TYR A 580 4.38 -16.03 12.79
C TYR A 580 4.57 -14.92 11.75
N TYR A 581 5.56 -14.06 11.91
CA TYR A 581 5.80 -12.92 11.01
C TYR A 581 6.92 -13.20 10.01
N TYR A 582 6.72 -12.79 8.76
CA TYR A 582 7.78 -12.62 7.79
C TYR A 582 8.01 -11.14 7.56
N THR A 583 9.24 -10.68 7.76
CA THR A 583 9.60 -9.27 7.57
C THR A 583 10.86 -9.18 6.73
N LEU A 584 10.94 -8.18 5.85
CA LEU A 584 12.12 -7.89 5.07
C LEU A 584 13.00 -6.87 5.80
N GLU A 585 14.29 -7.16 5.96
CA GLU A 585 15.24 -6.20 6.52
C GLU A 585 16.30 -5.77 5.50
N SER A 586 16.17 -4.52 5.08
CA SER A 586 16.97 -3.81 4.09
C SER A 586 18.49 -3.96 4.20
N LYS A 587 19.01 -4.01 5.43
CA LYS A 587 20.45 -3.94 5.69
C LYS A 587 21.10 -5.30 5.95
N ARG A 588 20.30 -6.36 6.06
CA ARG A 588 20.81 -7.69 6.38
C ARG A 588 21.24 -8.44 5.15
N THR A 589 22.40 -9.10 5.24
CA THR A 589 22.90 -10.03 4.23
C THR A 589 22.37 -11.45 4.42
N GLU A 590 22.02 -11.82 5.65
CA GLU A 590 21.54 -13.16 6.02
C GLU A 590 20.16 -13.09 6.69
N ASN A 591 19.45 -14.22 6.68
CA ASN A 591 18.19 -14.35 7.42
C ASN A 591 18.46 -14.37 8.92
N ALA A 592 17.49 -13.90 9.71
CA ALA A 592 17.54 -13.98 11.17
C ALA A 592 16.20 -14.47 11.72
N ARG A 593 16.25 -15.23 12.81
CA ARG A 593 15.06 -15.73 13.51
C ARG A 593 14.70 -14.76 14.62
N MET A 594 13.43 -14.39 14.70
CA MET A 594 12.94 -13.65 15.86
C MET A 594 12.80 -14.60 17.04
N GLU A 595 13.15 -14.15 18.23
CA GLU A 595 12.91 -14.87 19.47
C GLU A 595 11.43 -15.22 19.61
N THR A 596 11.15 -16.42 20.11
CA THR A 596 9.77 -16.85 20.37
C THR A 596 9.32 -16.33 21.72
N VAL A 597 8.21 -15.59 21.72
CA VAL A 597 7.51 -15.14 22.92
C VAL A 597 6.30 -16.03 23.13
N THR A 598 6.26 -16.72 24.27
CA THR A 598 5.13 -17.57 24.68
C THR A 598 4.41 -16.92 25.86
N GLN A 599 3.10 -16.75 25.74
CA GLN A 599 2.22 -16.21 26.78
C GLN A 599 1.22 -17.29 27.18
N LEU A 600 1.28 -17.76 28.42
CA LEU A 600 0.27 -18.67 28.97
C LEU A 600 -1.07 -17.91 29.11
N LEU A 601 -2.14 -18.49 28.59
CA LEU A 601 -3.50 -17.91 28.64
C LEU A 601 -4.32 -18.58 29.74
N GLU A 602 -4.40 -19.91 29.69
CA GLU A 602 -5.20 -20.74 30.58
C GLU A 602 -4.39 -21.99 30.96
N ASP A 603 -4.51 -22.39 32.22
CA ASP A 603 -3.89 -23.59 32.77
C ASP A 603 -5.01 -24.49 33.30
N ASP A 604 -5.39 -25.49 32.52
CA ASP A 604 -6.39 -26.48 32.90
C ASP A 604 -5.69 -27.67 33.56
N ALA A 605 -6.39 -28.40 34.43
CA ALA A 605 -5.85 -29.56 35.16
C ALA A 605 -5.25 -30.67 34.27
N THR A 606 -5.46 -30.63 32.95
CA THR A 606 -4.93 -31.62 32.00
C THR A 606 -4.16 -31.00 30.82
N GLY A 607 -4.01 -29.67 30.75
CA GLY A 607 -3.30 -29.05 29.65
C GLY A 607 -3.15 -27.53 29.71
N HIS A 608 -2.19 -27.03 28.92
CA HIS A 608 -1.91 -25.61 28.80
C HIS A 608 -2.40 -25.05 27.48
N LYS A 609 -3.04 -23.88 27.54
CA LYS A 609 -3.32 -23.08 26.36
C LYS A 609 -2.45 -21.83 26.39
N SER A 610 -1.63 -21.67 25.36
CA SER A 610 -0.67 -20.59 25.24
C SER A 610 -0.81 -19.86 23.92
N ARG A 611 -0.42 -18.59 23.88
CA ARG A 611 -0.21 -17.83 22.66
C ARG A 611 1.28 -17.79 22.34
N LEU A 612 1.63 -18.12 21.10
CA LEU A 612 3.01 -18.14 20.63
C LEU A 612 3.19 -17.08 19.55
N LYS A 613 4.16 -16.17 19.72
CA LYS A 613 4.57 -15.20 18.72
C LYS A 613 6.03 -15.41 18.35
N SER A 614 6.33 -15.51 17.06
CA SER A 614 7.70 -15.66 16.55
C SER A 614 7.77 -15.15 15.11
N GLY A 615 8.93 -15.22 14.45
CA GLY A 615 9.04 -14.77 13.06
C GLY A 615 10.39 -15.03 12.41
N LEU A 616 10.44 -14.77 11.11
CA LEU A 616 11.66 -14.79 10.28
C LEU A 616 11.87 -13.39 9.69
N ILE A 617 13.04 -12.83 9.96
CA ILE A 617 13.56 -11.68 9.22
C ILE A 617 14.31 -12.23 8.03
N VAL A 618 13.82 -11.89 6.85
CA VAL A 618 14.35 -12.37 5.58
C VAL A 618 15.25 -11.31 4.98
N SER A 619 16.42 -11.73 4.48
CA SER A 619 17.31 -10.86 3.74
C SER A 619 16.87 -10.78 2.27
N PRO A 620 16.82 -9.58 1.66
CA PRO A 620 16.60 -9.46 0.22
C PRO A 620 17.70 -10.15 -0.60
N TYR A 621 18.95 -10.16 -0.11
CA TYR A 621 20.07 -10.85 -0.75
C TYR A 621 19.88 -12.37 -0.68
N GLY A 622 19.53 -12.91 0.49
CA GLY A 622 19.25 -14.33 0.64
C GLY A 622 18.11 -14.81 -0.27
N LEU A 623 17.04 -14.01 -0.41
CA LEU A 623 15.97 -14.28 -1.37
C LEU A 623 16.43 -14.24 -2.83
N ASN A 624 17.34 -13.32 -3.16
CA ASN A 624 17.91 -13.25 -4.50
C ASN A 624 18.77 -14.48 -4.84
N GLU A 625 19.54 -15.00 -3.88
CA GLU A 625 20.27 -16.26 -4.06
C GLU A 625 19.32 -17.46 -4.19
N LEU A 626 18.24 -17.45 -3.42
CA LEU A 626 17.20 -18.48 -3.49
C LEU A 626 16.48 -18.49 -4.85
N LEU A 627 16.33 -17.33 -5.51
CA LEU A 627 15.63 -17.20 -6.79
C LEU A 627 16.21 -18.14 -7.86
N GLU A 628 17.54 -18.23 -7.96
CA GLU A 628 18.24 -19.13 -8.89
C GLU A 628 18.06 -20.61 -8.51
N GLN A 629 17.86 -20.89 -7.21
CA GLN A 629 17.66 -22.25 -6.73
C GLN A 629 16.25 -22.78 -7.01
N ILE A 630 15.24 -21.90 -6.93
CA ILE A 630 13.83 -22.29 -7.04
C ILE A 630 13.20 -21.97 -8.40
N SER A 631 13.92 -21.29 -9.29
CA SER A 631 13.40 -20.85 -10.59
C SER A 631 14.49 -20.79 -11.66
N GLN A 632 14.08 -20.58 -12.91
CA GLN A 632 14.99 -20.33 -14.04
C GLN A 632 15.30 -18.83 -14.22
N HIS A 633 14.73 -17.95 -13.38
CA HIS A 633 14.95 -16.52 -13.49
C HIS A 633 16.35 -16.16 -12.97
N PRO A 634 17.04 -15.22 -13.63
CA PRO A 634 18.35 -14.77 -13.18
C PRO A 634 18.23 -14.04 -11.84
N ARG A 635 19.32 -14.04 -11.08
CA ARG A 635 19.46 -13.16 -9.91
C ARG A 635 19.31 -11.71 -10.34
N LEU A 636 18.67 -10.91 -9.49
CA LEU A 636 18.59 -9.48 -9.63
C LEU A 636 19.96 -8.84 -9.39
N SER A 637 20.24 -7.77 -10.12
CA SER A 637 21.38 -6.89 -9.90
C SER A 637 21.26 -6.12 -8.58
N ASP A 638 22.38 -5.60 -8.08
CA ASP A 638 22.40 -4.78 -6.86
C ASP A 638 21.52 -3.53 -6.97
N ALA A 639 21.41 -2.96 -8.18
CA ALA A 639 20.57 -1.80 -8.46
C ALA A 639 19.07 -2.14 -8.36
N GLU A 640 18.65 -3.29 -8.90
CA GLU A 640 17.28 -3.80 -8.78
C GLU A 640 16.95 -4.16 -7.33
N LEU A 641 17.87 -4.82 -6.61
CA LEU A 641 17.71 -5.12 -5.19
C LEU A 641 17.56 -3.86 -4.34
N THR A 642 18.34 -2.81 -4.64
CA THR A 642 18.22 -1.51 -3.95
C THR A 642 16.82 -0.90 -4.12
N ALA A 643 16.13 -1.15 -5.24
CA ALA A 643 14.74 -0.74 -5.42
C ALA A 643 13.75 -1.52 -4.54
N LEU A 644 14.01 -2.81 -4.30
CA LEU A 644 13.21 -3.67 -3.42
C LEU A 644 13.48 -3.45 -1.93
N VAL A 645 14.53 -2.71 -1.59
CA VAL A 645 14.91 -2.42 -0.20
C VAL A 645 14.11 -1.25 0.39
N GLY A 646 13.39 -0.50 -0.44
CA GLY A 646 12.57 0.65 -0.05
C GLY A 646 11.41 0.32 0.90
N SER A 647 10.96 1.34 1.65
CA SER A 647 9.88 1.21 2.63
C SER A 647 8.56 0.73 2.02
N GLU A 648 8.26 1.14 0.79
CA GLU A 648 7.02 0.80 0.08
C GLU A 648 6.97 -0.69 -0.29
N PHE A 649 8.08 -1.26 -0.78
CA PHE A 649 8.16 -2.69 -1.03
C PHE A 649 8.12 -3.49 0.27
N LYS A 650 8.87 -3.05 1.30
CA LYS A 650 8.89 -3.69 2.62
C LYS A 650 7.48 -3.77 3.25
N ALA A 651 6.67 -2.74 3.09
CA ALA A 651 5.28 -2.73 3.55
C ALA A 651 4.44 -3.82 2.85
N ARG A 652 4.63 -4.03 1.55
CA ARG A 652 3.95 -5.09 0.79
C ARG A 652 4.52 -6.48 1.03
N PHE A 653 5.79 -6.59 1.41
CA PHE A 653 6.43 -7.88 1.71
C PHE A 653 6.04 -8.43 3.09
N SER A 654 5.70 -7.55 4.04
CA SER A 654 5.45 -7.97 5.43
C SER A 654 4.15 -8.77 5.53
N HIS A 655 4.25 -10.05 5.91
CA HIS A 655 3.12 -10.97 6.05
C HIS A 655 3.14 -11.62 7.43
N ALA A 656 1.97 -12.06 7.91
CA ALA A 656 1.85 -12.84 9.12
C ALA A 656 0.95 -14.06 8.90
N ALA A 657 1.42 -15.23 9.32
CA ALA A 657 0.62 -16.45 9.37
C ALA A 657 0.05 -16.63 10.77
N ARG A 658 -1.17 -17.16 10.87
CA ARG A 658 -1.78 -17.58 12.13
C ARG A 658 -2.30 -19.00 12.01
N THR A 659 -2.14 -19.79 13.06
CA THR A 659 -2.69 -21.14 13.14
C THR A 659 -2.86 -21.55 14.59
N GLN A 660 -3.71 -22.54 14.84
CA GLN A 660 -3.81 -23.19 16.13
C GLN A 660 -3.17 -24.58 16.05
N VAL A 661 -2.23 -24.88 16.95
CA VAL A 661 -1.55 -26.17 17.01
C VAL A 661 -1.91 -26.86 18.31
N ASN A 662 -2.29 -28.14 18.23
CA ASN A 662 -2.59 -28.96 19.41
C ASN A 662 -1.64 -30.15 19.46
N PHE A 663 -0.85 -30.24 20.52
CA PHE A 663 -0.01 -31.38 20.83
C PHE A 663 -0.68 -32.25 21.90
N LYS A 664 -0.61 -33.57 21.73
CA LYS A 664 -0.99 -34.58 22.72
C LYS A 664 0.08 -35.65 22.75
N GLY A 665 0.50 -36.07 23.94
CA GLY A 665 1.55 -37.06 24.11
C GLY A 665 1.51 -37.71 25.50
N LYS A 666 2.31 -38.75 25.68
CA LYS A 666 2.49 -39.44 26.95
C LYS A 666 3.53 -38.70 27.81
N PRO A 667 3.53 -38.90 29.13
CA PRO A 667 4.60 -38.37 29.98
C PRO A 667 5.98 -38.80 29.45
N ARG A 668 6.90 -37.84 29.37
CA ARG A 668 8.26 -37.94 28.80
C ARG A 668 8.38 -37.91 27.29
N ASP A 669 7.28 -37.86 26.53
CA ASP A 669 7.36 -37.57 25.10
C ASP A 669 7.86 -36.12 24.93
N THR A 670 8.81 -35.91 24.02
CA THR A 670 9.31 -34.57 23.68
C THR A 670 8.67 -34.12 22.38
N VAL A 671 8.07 -32.93 22.38
CA VAL A 671 7.48 -32.31 21.18
C VAL A 671 8.20 -31.05 20.78
N ALA A 672 8.27 -30.79 19.49
CA ALA A 672 8.77 -29.55 18.94
C ALA A 672 7.90 -29.03 17.80
N LEU A 673 7.87 -27.70 17.66
CA LEU A 673 7.20 -26.99 16.60
C LEU A 673 8.22 -26.33 15.68
N TRP A 674 8.20 -26.71 14.41
CA TRP A 674 9.02 -26.14 13.34
C TRP A 674 8.15 -25.38 12.35
N ILE A 675 8.72 -24.34 11.75
CA ILE A 675 8.05 -23.53 10.73
C ILE A 675 9.00 -23.33 9.54
N TYR A 676 8.47 -23.45 8.33
CA TYR A 676 9.15 -23.06 7.09
C TYR A 676 8.17 -22.37 6.13
N PRO A 677 8.66 -21.48 5.25
CA PRO A 677 7.80 -20.77 4.30
C PRO A 677 7.54 -21.57 3.02
N GLU A 678 6.42 -21.24 2.38
CA GLU A 678 6.19 -21.48 0.96
C GLU A 678 6.21 -20.13 0.24
N LEU A 679 7.07 -20.02 -0.76
CA LEU A 679 7.31 -18.77 -1.47
C LEU A 679 6.60 -18.79 -2.83
N LYS A 680 5.99 -17.68 -3.19
CA LYS A 680 5.42 -17.43 -4.51
C LYS A 680 6.37 -16.55 -5.30
N LEU A 681 6.71 -16.97 -6.51
CA LEU A 681 7.42 -16.10 -7.45
C LEU A 681 6.44 -15.05 -7.95
N GLN A 682 6.66 -13.78 -7.62
CA GLN A 682 5.79 -12.69 -8.07
C GLN A 682 6.55 -11.81 -9.06
N GLN A 683 5.82 -11.29 -10.06
CA GLN A 683 6.38 -10.31 -10.98
C GLN A 683 6.36 -8.95 -10.28
N VAL A 684 7.52 -8.37 -10.06
CA VAL A 684 7.67 -7.04 -9.49
C VAL A 684 7.98 -6.07 -10.62
N ILE A 685 7.15 -5.04 -10.77
CA ILE A 685 7.37 -3.98 -11.76
C ILE A 685 8.23 -2.92 -11.11
N LEU A 686 9.47 -2.80 -11.60
CA LEU A 686 10.35 -1.68 -11.32
C LEU A 686 10.16 -0.61 -12.39
N LYS A 687 10.53 0.62 -12.08
CA LYS A 687 10.57 1.76 -12.99
C LYS A 687 12.01 2.24 -13.10
N GLN A 688 12.53 2.25 -14.33
CA GLN A 688 13.85 2.77 -14.67
C GLN A 688 13.71 4.20 -15.20
N VAL A 689 14.66 5.07 -14.87
CA VAL A 689 14.67 6.44 -15.38
C VAL A 689 14.98 6.45 -16.88
N GLU A 690 14.02 6.87 -17.70
CA GLU A 690 14.19 6.98 -19.16
C GLU A 690 14.68 8.37 -19.55
N GLN A 691 14.04 9.41 -19.01
CA GLN A 691 14.36 10.80 -19.32
C GLN A 691 14.44 11.64 -18.04
N SER A 692 15.52 12.42 -17.92
CA SER A 692 15.72 13.40 -16.86
C SER A 692 16.18 14.74 -17.43
N GLN A 693 15.73 15.82 -16.81
CA GLN A 693 16.18 17.17 -17.13
C GLN A 693 17.61 17.44 -16.65
N PRO A 694 18.29 18.48 -17.17
CA PRO A 694 19.61 18.90 -16.68
C PRO A 694 19.64 19.32 -15.20
N ASN A 695 18.48 19.69 -14.63
CA ASN A 695 18.35 20.01 -13.20
C ASN A 695 18.21 18.76 -12.31
N GLY A 696 18.16 17.57 -12.91
CA GLY A 696 18.02 16.30 -12.22
C GLY A 696 16.59 15.79 -12.03
N ASN A 697 15.57 16.60 -12.33
CA ASN A 697 14.17 16.18 -12.26
C ASN A 697 13.87 15.11 -13.33
N VAL A 698 13.25 14.00 -12.92
CA VAL A 698 12.86 12.92 -13.83
C VAL A 698 11.55 13.29 -14.53
N GLN A 699 11.50 13.15 -15.85
CA GLN A 699 10.31 13.42 -16.66
C GLN A 699 9.56 12.15 -17.05
N ALA A 700 10.28 11.06 -17.33
CA ALA A 700 9.70 9.82 -17.80
C ALA A 700 10.37 8.59 -17.15
N LEU A 701 9.57 7.56 -16.93
CA LEU A 701 9.96 6.28 -16.35
C LEU A 701 9.53 5.17 -17.29
N LYS A 702 10.40 4.18 -17.48
CA LYS A 702 10.13 2.96 -18.24
C LYS A 702 9.93 1.79 -17.30
N GLU A 703 8.92 0.97 -17.54
CA GLU A 703 8.69 -0.24 -16.76
C GLU A 703 9.77 -1.30 -17.05
N HIS A 704 10.23 -1.95 -15.98
CA HIS A 704 11.23 -3.00 -15.99
C HIS A 704 10.75 -4.15 -15.09
N PRO A 705 10.10 -5.18 -15.68
CA PRO A 705 9.57 -6.29 -14.93
C PRO A 705 10.68 -7.24 -14.47
N VAL A 706 10.67 -7.59 -13.19
CA VAL A 706 11.56 -8.59 -12.59
C VAL A 706 10.75 -9.63 -11.82
N TYR A 707 11.35 -10.76 -11.47
CA TYR A 707 10.70 -11.78 -10.63
C TYR A 707 11.37 -11.82 -9.26
N PHE A 708 10.57 -11.90 -8.21
CA PHE A 708 11.09 -11.95 -6.84
C PHE A 708 10.27 -12.92 -5.97
N PRO A 709 10.92 -13.74 -5.13
CA PRO A 709 10.20 -14.67 -4.26
C PRO A 709 9.61 -13.96 -3.05
N MET A 710 8.30 -14.11 -2.86
CA MET A 710 7.55 -13.51 -1.75
C MET A 710 6.87 -14.60 -0.91
N PRO A 711 6.84 -14.48 0.43
CA PRO A 711 6.11 -15.40 1.29
C PRO A 711 4.63 -15.45 0.90
N ALA A 712 4.10 -16.66 0.70
CA ALA A 712 2.68 -16.89 0.43
C ALA A 712 2.01 -17.68 1.55
N LEU A 713 2.67 -18.73 2.05
CA LEU A 713 2.17 -19.57 3.15
C LEU A 713 3.29 -19.88 4.15
N ALA A 714 2.89 -20.34 5.34
CA ALA A 714 3.78 -20.88 6.35
C ALA A 714 3.30 -22.27 6.75
N HIS A 715 4.22 -23.22 6.75
CA HIS A 715 3.95 -24.60 7.16
C HIS A 715 4.39 -24.78 8.61
N PHE A 716 3.45 -25.21 9.46
CA PHE A 716 3.70 -25.48 10.88
C PHE A 716 3.77 -26.99 11.09
N ILE A 717 4.95 -27.50 11.43
CA ILE A 717 5.23 -28.93 11.56
C ILE A 717 5.48 -29.27 13.02
N GLY A 718 4.58 -30.06 13.59
CA GLY A 718 4.77 -30.70 14.88
C GLY A 718 5.56 -31.99 14.73
N VAL A 719 6.62 -32.15 15.53
CA VAL A 719 7.37 -33.42 15.65
C VAL A 719 7.32 -33.89 17.09
N SER A 720 7.18 -35.20 17.30
CA SER A 720 7.22 -35.85 18.61
C SER A 720 8.26 -36.95 18.58
N THR A 721 9.03 -37.09 19.65
CA THR A 721 10.03 -38.16 19.85
C THR A 721 9.79 -38.89 21.14
#